data_AF-A0A7C5ECY8-F1
#
_entry.id   AF-A0A7C5ECY8-F1
#
_cell.length_a   1.000
_cell.length_b   1.000
_cell.length_c   1.000
_cell.angle_alpha   90.00
_cell.angle_beta   90.00
_cell.angle_gamma   90.00
#
_symmetry.space_group_name_H-M   'P 1'
#
loop_
_entity.id
_entity.type
_entity.pdbx_description
1 polymer ?
#
loop_
_entity_poly.entity_id
_entity_poly.type
_entity_poly.pdbx_seq_one_letter_code
_entity_poly.pdbx_strand_id
1 'polypeptide(L)'
;MSNRVVQLTALGQSLWYDNIQRRQLENGELAAMIARGEIRGLTSNPTIFHHAIARSHDYDAALTSLAWAGWEAESIFWQLVIEDIRAACDLLRPVYDETNGEDGYVSLEVNPRYAHNSEATLEQARLLWQRVNRPNLMLKIPATPEGLEAIRAALAAGLNVNVTLIFSLERYQQVMEAYLAGLEDYLAQREKDAPLPVSVASFFISRIDTKVDALLPQDSPLRGKAAIASARLAYEAFCQTFRGPRWERLATAGARYQRPLWASTSTKNPAYPDTLYVDNLIGPHTVNTVPPQTLNAFLDHGLVALTLTDGVEEARHLFAELARAGISLAEVTRQLEAEGVQAFVDAFTDTLATIEARRAAAIAALGPLTGAVRERIARLAAGSLALRLWQGDASLWTTSPTGQQEIRRRLGWLTLPETSRQHLATWQRLAEEIRGDGIHKFLLLGMGGSSLAPEVFSLVFAHPDCQFAILDSTDPAQVQEAARAFPPDETLYLVSSKSGGTVEVSAMLDYFWQRSGSHGARFVAITDPGTSLEQLGRERGFRHVVQSDPAVGGRFSALTPFGLLPALLMGIDATRLLERAAWMMRQCQPDSEAARNPALTLGAVLGEAVLHRRDKLTLLADEPFSAFGAWLEQLIAESSGKDGRGLVVIDNEPLRDPAHYGADRIFVYLRADGHLDDFAQALRQGGHPLLVYDLNSPYDLGAECYRWEFATAVLCAILGVNAFDQPDVQDSKDRTKAKIAAYRQKGMMEEERPLWEENGFKVFSPLPLQGDRLDSLLAAFLRLAQDNDYLAINAYLPRNAVMHALLTDLRRHLGERTRCATTLGFGPRFLHSTGQLHKGGPSSGLFLQITADPEQDLEIPGQGLTFGLLERAQALGDYEALIGRGRRILRLHLPSPQALQHLLEIMD
;
A
#
# COMPACT_ATOMS: atom_id res chain seq x y z
N MET A 1 27.56 8.45 -26.35
CA MET A 1 26.93 9.05 -27.56
C MET A 1 25.97 10.12 -27.07
N SER A 2 25.95 11.29 -27.69
CA SER A 2 25.01 12.38 -27.30
C SER A 2 23.57 11.88 -27.46
N ASN A 3 22.72 12.13 -26.46
CA ASN A 3 21.29 11.80 -26.51
C ASN A 3 20.65 12.56 -27.69
N ARG A 4 19.98 11.85 -28.62
CA ARG A 4 19.33 12.44 -29.81
C ARG A 4 18.34 13.55 -29.44
N VAL A 5 17.69 13.46 -28.28
CA VAL A 5 16.78 14.50 -27.78
C VAL A 5 17.52 15.80 -27.45
N VAL A 6 18.77 15.72 -26.99
CA VAL A 6 19.61 16.91 -26.76
C VAL A 6 19.96 17.58 -28.08
N GLN A 7 20.27 16.79 -29.12
CA GLN A 7 20.50 17.32 -30.47
C GLN A 7 19.24 17.96 -31.04
N LEU A 8 18.08 17.32 -30.86
CA LEU A 8 16.78 17.84 -31.27
C LEU A 8 16.46 19.18 -30.58
N THR A 9 16.72 19.26 -29.26
CA THR A 9 16.53 20.47 -28.46
C THR A 9 17.44 21.59 -28.95
N ALA A 10 18.68 21.28 -29.35
CA ALA A 10 19.61 22.25 -29.93
C ALA A 10 19.15 22.81 -31.28
N LEU A 11 18.31 22.09 -32.03
CA LEU A 11 17.63 22.57 -33.24
C LEU A 11 16.35 23.36 -32.94
N GLY A 12 16.02 23.56 -31.66
CA GLY A 12 14.86 24.34 -31.21
C GLY A 12 13.54 23.58 -31.20
N GLN A 13 13.57 22.24 -31.22
CA GLN A 13 12.38 21.40 -31.01
C GLN A 13 12.44 20.67 -29.66
N SER A 14 11.41 20.82 -28.85
CA SER A 14 11.27 20.09 -27.58
C SER A 14 10.50 18.79 -27.77
N LEU A 15 10.93 17.72 -27.10
CA LEU A 15 10.23 16.42 -27.11
C LEU A 15 9.43 16.24 -25.82
N TRP A 16 8.12 16.05 -25.95
CA TRP A 16 7.20 15.80 -24.84
C TRP A 16 6.67 14.37 -24.87
N TYR A 17 6.33 13.83 -23.71
CA TYR A 17 5.81 12.48 -23.54
C TYR A 17 4.28 12.48 -23.60
N ASP A 18 3.68 11.72 -24.53
CA ASP A 18 2.23 11.59 -24.72
C ASP A 18 1.68 10.36 -23.98
N ASN A 19 1.94 10.28 -22.67
CA ASN A 19 1.43 9.24 -21.79
C ASN A 19 1.57 9.65 -20.32
N ILE A 20 0.73 9.07 -19.45
CA ILE A 20 0.88 9.16 -18.00
C ILE A 20 0.33 7.89 -17.37
N GLN A 21 1.08 7.31 -16.44
CA GLN A 21 0.66 6.17 -15.62
C GLN A 21 1.12 6.41 -14.19
N ARG A 22 0.23 6.16 -13.22
CA ARG A 22 0.55 6.35 -11.81
C ARG A 22 1.76 5.53 -11.37
N ARG A 23 1.90 4.28 -11.82
CA ARG A 23 3.10 3.48 -11.55
C ARG A 23 4.40 4.15 -11.97
N GLN A 24 4.45 4.84 -13.12
CA GLN A 24 5.66 5.53 -13.61
C GLN A 24 6.03 6.75 -12.76
N LEU A 25 5.03 7.39 -12.14
CA LEU A 25 5.24 8.49 -11.19
C LEU A 25 5.82 7.95 -9.87
N GLU A 26 5.34 6.79 -9.42
CA GLU A 26 5.65 6.24 -8.11
C GLU A 26 6.94 5.42 -8.08
N ASN A 27 7.26 4.69 -9.15
CA ASN A 27 8.46 3.85 -9.25
C ASN A 27 9.73 4.63 -9.66
N GLY A 28 9.60 5.94 -9.94
CA GLY A 28 10.70 6.81 -10.35
C GLY A 28 11.07 6.74 -11.84
N GLU A 29 10.35 5.97 -12.66
CA GLU A 29 10.63 5.83 -14.09
C GLU A 29 10.48 7.16 -14.84
N LEU A 30 9.42 7.92 -14.56
CA LEU A 30 9.23 9.25 -15.16
C LEU A 30 10.36 10.21 -14.76
N ALA A 31 10.72 10.21 -13.47
CA ALA A 31 11.82 11.02 -12.95
C ALA A 31 13.14 10.66 -13.64
N ALA A 32 13.39 9.37 -13.89
CA ALA A 32 14.58 8.91 -14.58
C ALA A 32 14.62 9.32 -16.06
N MET A 33 13.49 9.28 -16.77
CA MET A 33 13.39 9.78 -18.16
C MET A 33 13.71 11.28 -18.23
N ILE A 34 13.18 12.08 -17.30
CA ILE A 34 13.46 13.51 -17.19
C ILE A 34 14.95 13.75 -16.93
N ALA A 35 15.53 13.04 -15.96
CA ALA A 35 16.95 13.20 -15.60
C ALA A 35 17.91 12.82 -16.73
N ARG A 36 17.55 11.86 -17.58
CA ARG A 36 18.32 11.50 -18.79
C ARG A 36 18.15 12.50 -19.95
N GLY A 37 17.27 13.48 -19.81
CA GLY A 37 16.95 14.46 -20.84
C GLY A 37 16.20 13.86 -22.03
N GLU A 38 15.49 12.75 -21.84
CA GLU A 38 14.71 12.09 -22.90
C GLU A 38 13.40 12.81 -23.20
N ILE A 39 12.86 13.53 -22.20
CA ILE A 39 11.61 14.28 -22.30
C ILE A 39 11.75 15.62 -21.60
N ARG A 40 11.04 16.64 -22.09
CA ARG A 40 11.04 18.01 -21.53
C ARG A 40 9.63 18.52 -21.18
N GLY A 41 8.61 17.70 -21.34
CA GLY A 41 7.23 18.01 -21.01
C GLY A 41 6.36 16.78 -21.15
N LEU A 42 5.09 16.89 -20.76
CA LEU A 42 4.14 15.78 -20.77
C LEU A 42 2.77 16.24 -21.24
N THR A 43 2.08 15.41 -22.01
CA THR A 43 0.66 15.60 -22.32
C THR A 43 -0.18 14.42 -21.88
N SER A 44 -1.42 14.72 -21.48
CA SER A 44 -2.47 13.74 -21.22
C SER A 44 -3.68 14.00 -22.12
N ASN A 45 -4.58 13.03 -22.18
CA ASN A 45 -5.88 13.12 -22.83
C ASN A 45 -6.83 12.05 -22.23
N PRO A 46 -8.14 12.11 -22.51
CA PRO A 46 -9.11 11.15 -21.96
C PRO A 46 -8.79 9.68 -22.26
N THR A 47 -8.27 9.37 -23.46
CA THR A 47 -7.90 7.99 -23.83
C THR A 47 -6.70 7.47 -23.02
N ILE A 48 -5.72 8.32 -22.72
CA ILE A 48 -4.56 7.96 -21.87
C ILE A 48 -5.05 7.61 -20.46
N PHE A 49 -5.89 8.45 -19.86
CA PHE A 49 -6.44 8.16 -18.53
C PHE A 49 -7.38 6.96 -18.52
N HIS A 50 -8.17 6.76 -19.59
CA HIS A 50 -8.95 5.55 -19.76
C HIS A 50 -8.06 4.31 -19.66
N HIS A 51 -6.96 4.27 -20.43
CA HIS A 51 -6.03 3.15 -20.39
C HIS A 51 -5.35 3.00 -19.02
N ALA A 52 -4.92 4.09 -18.40
CA ALA A 52 -4.28 4.07 -17.09
C ALA A 52 -5.23 3.53 -16.00
N ILE A 53 -6.49 3.97 -15.97
CA ILE A 53 -7.44 3.64 -14.91
C ILE A 53 -8.16 2.30 -15.18
N ALA A 54 -8.53 2.03 -16.43
CA ALA A 54 -9.33 0.85 -16.77
C ALA A 54 -8.50 -0.43 -16.94
N ARG A 55 -7.20 -0.31 -17.25
CA ARG A 55 -6.33 -1.46 -17.56
C ARG A 55 -5.22 -1.69 -16.54
N SER A 56 -5.31 -1.06 -15.37
CA SER A 56 -4.33 -1.25 -14.29
C SER A 56 -5.01 -1.32 -12.92
N HIS A 57 -4.24 -1.81 -11.94
CA HIS A 57 -4.60 -1.82 -10.53
C HIS A 57 -3.99 -0.65 -9.74
N ASP A 58 -3.30 0.27 -10.42
CA ASP A 58 -2.53 1.36 -9.79
C ASP A 58 -3.43 2.33 -8.99
N TYR A 59 -4.73 2.35 -9.30
CA TYR A 59 -5.72 3.27 -8.73
C TYR A 59 -6.61 2.60 -7.67
N ASP A 60 -6.46 1.31 -7.41
CA ASP A 60 -7.42 0.51 -6.63
C ASP A 60 -7.54 0.98 -5.19
N ALA A 61 -6.42 1.21 -4.52
CA ALA A 61 -6.42 1.69 -3.13
C ALA A 61 -7.10 3.06 -2.98
N ALA A 62 -6.87 3.95 -3.95
CA ALA A 62 -7.44 5.29 -3.98
C ALA A 62 -8.94 5.26 -4.26
N LEU A 63 -9.33 4.56 -5.33
CA LEU A 63 -10.71 4.44 -5.77
C LEU A 63 -11.58 3.78 -4.71
N THR A 64 -11.11 2.69 -4.11
CA THR A 64 -11.83 1.97 -3.06
C THR A 64 -12.09 2.87 -1.84
N SER A 65 -11.09 3.63 -1.41
CA SER A 65 -11.21 4.55 -0.27
C SER A 65 -12.24 5.66 -0.53
N LEU A 66 -12.17 6.27 -1.71
CA LEU A 66 -13.11 7.32 -2.12
C LEU A 66 -14.53 6.77 -2.30
N ALA A 67 -14.67 5.56 -2.85
CA ALA A 67 -15.95 4.86 -2.99
C ALA A 67 -16.59 4.58 -1.62
N TRP A 68 -15.82 4.10 -0.63
CA TRP A 68 -16.31 3.90 0.74
C TRP A 68 -16.72 5.21 1.43
N ALA A 69 -16.09 6.33 1.06
CA ALA A 69 -16.48 7.66 1.49
C ALA A 69 -17.73 8.20 0.77
N GLY A 70 -18.30 7.46 -0.19
CA GLY A 70 -19.51 7.82 -0.92
C GLY A 70 -19.31 8.85 -2.03
N TRP A 71 -18.09 8.96 -2.57
CA TRP A 71 -17.82 9.86 -3.69
C TRP A 71 -18.41 9.32 -4.99
N GLU A 72 -18.85 10.23 -5.85
CA GLU A 72 -19.37 9.89 -7.18
C GLU A 72 -18.24 9.65 -8.19
N ALA A 73 -18.51 8.84 -9.23
CA ALA A 73 -17.50 8.40 -10.19
C ALA A 73 -16.72 9.56 -10.86
N GLU A 74 -17.41 10.65 -11.21
CA GLU A 74 -16.75 11.82 -11.80
C GLU A 74 -15.87 12.57 -10.79
N SER A 75 -16.29 12.71 -9.53
CA SER A 75 -15.46 13.30 -8.47
C SER A 75 -14.21 12.46 -8.21
N ILE A 76 -14.34 11.13 -8.22
CA ILE A 76 -13.21 10.18 -8.14
C ILE A 76 -12.27 10.39 -9.32
N PHE A 77 -12.78 10.41 -10.55
CA PHE A 77 -11.98 10.64 -11.76
C PHE A 77 -11.12 11.91 -11.62
N TRP A 78 -11.75 13.05 -11.32
CA TRP A 78 -11.03 14.32 -11.22
C TRP A 78 -10.01 14.32 -10.09
N GLN A 79 -10.31 13.69 -8.96
CA GLN A 79 -9.36 13.56 -7.86
C GLN A 79 -8.10 12.79 -8.29
N LEU A 80 -8.27 11.61 -8.91
CA LEU A 80 -7.16 10.77 -9.36
C LEU A 80 -6.30 11.47 -10.42
N VAL A 81 -6.94 12.12 -11.40
CA VAL A 81 -6.26 12.83 -12.47
C VAL A 81 -5.50 14.04 -11.96
N ILE A 82 -6.08 14.84 -11.05
CA ILE A 82 -5.41 16.01 -10.48
C ILE A 82 -4.18 15.60 -9.66
N GLU A 83 -4.26 14.50 -8.89
CA GLU A 83 -3.11 13.95 -8.15
C GLU A 83 -1.95 13.61 -9.11
N ASP A 84 -2.23 12.86 -10.16
CA ASP A 84 -1.21 12.42 -11.13
C ASP A 84 -0.59 13.61 -11.87
N ILE A 85 -1.42 14.59 -12.28
CA ILE A 85 -0.95 15.80 -12.96
C ILE A 85 -0.11 16.67 -12.03
N ARG A 86 -0.48 16.81 -10.75
CA ARG A 86 0.32 17.54 -9.76
C ARG A 86 1.69 16.89 -9.56
N ALA A 87 1.72 15.56 -9.42
CA ALA A 87 2.97 14.82 -9.28
C ALA A 87 3.86 14.96 -10.53
N ALA A 88 3.28 14.88 -11.73
CA ALA A 88 4.02 15.11 -12.97
C ALA A 88 4.55 16.56 -13.06
N CYS A 89 3.75 17.56 -12.67
CA CYS A 89 4.20 18.96 -12.60
C CYS A 89 5.38 19.13 -11.64
N ASP A 90 5.33 18.48 -10.47
CA ASP A 90 6.41 18.54 -9.48
C ASP A 90 7.70 17.89 -10.01
N LEU A 91 7.59 16.77 -10.74
CA LEU A 91 8.74 16.12 -11.37
C LEU A 91 9.36 16.93 -12.52
N LEU A 92 8.54 17.64 -13.30
CA LEU A 92 9.00 18.49 -14.40
C LEU A 92 9.37 19.92 -13.98
N ARG A 93 9.12 20.28 -12.71
CA ARG A 93 9.42 21.62 -12.19
C ARG A 93 10.88 22.04 -12.36
N PRO A 94 11.90 21.17 -12.15
CA PRO A 94 13.29 21.55 -12.40
C PRO A 94 13.55 21.95 -13.86
N VAL A 95 12.94 21.26 -14.83
CA VAL A 95 13.06 21.61 -16.26
C VAL A 95 12.38 22.95 -16.55
N TYR A 96 11.22 23.19 -15.94
CA TYR A 96 10.52 24.47 -16.05
C TYR A 96 11.39 25.62 -15.54
N ASP A 97 11.98 25.47 -14.36
CA ASP A 97 12.82 26.52 -13.77
C ASP A 97 14.14 26.72 -14.56
N GLU A 98 14.82 25.64 -14.97
CA GLU A 98 16.07 25.69 -15.77
C GLU A 98 15.88 26.41 -17.10
N THR A 99 14.75 26.17 -17.76
CA THR A 99 14.43 26.77 -19.05
C THR A 99 13.74 28.11 -18.95
N ASN A 100 13.62 28.65 -17.73
CA ASN A 100 12.89 29.86 -17.42
C ASN A 100 11.45 29.80 -17.98
N GLY A 101 10.78 28.65 -17.94
CA GLY A 101 9.42 28.46 -18.46
C GLY A 101 9.33 28.26 -19.98
N GLU A 102 10.40 27.85 -20.65
CA GLU A 102 10.29 27.39 -22.05
C GLU A 102 9.73 25.97 -22.12
N ASP A 103 10.16 25.07 -21.24
CA ASP A 103 9.68 23.69 -21.15
C ASP A 103 9.23 23.35 -19.72
N GLY A 104 9.12 22.06 -19.39
CA GLY A 104 8.72 21.56 -18.09
C GLY A 104 7.21 21.57 -17.85
N TYR A 105 6.42 21.68 -18.92
CA TYR A 105 4.96 21.76 -18.83
C TYR A 105 4.28 20.38 -18.79
N VAL A 106 3.13 20.33 -18.11
CA VAL A 106 2.22 19.19 -18.10
C VAL A 106 0.84 19.63 -18.56
N SER A 107 0.27 18.96 -19.56
CA SER A 107 -1.05 19.29 -20.08
C SER A 107 -2.16 18.42 -19.47
N LEU A 108 -3.23 19.05 -18.98
CA LEU A 108 -4.47 18.43 -18.51
C LEU A 108 -5.65 18.92 -19.32
N GLU A 109 -6.41 18.00 -19.93
CA GLU A 109 -7.59 18.32 -20.72
C GLU A 109 -8.82 18.63 -19.85
N VAL A 110 -9.59 19.63 -20.29
CA VAL A 110 -10.93 19.89 -19.75
C VAL A 110 -11.89 18.74 -20.12
N ASN A 111 -13.09 18.73 -19.55
CA ASN A 111 -14.11 17.75 -19.86
C ASN A 111 -14.48 17.87 -21.34
N PRO A 112 -14.28 16.82 -22.16
CA PRO A 112 -14.54 16.88 -23.59
C PRO A 112 -16.02 17.11 -23.92
N ARG A 113 -16.94 16.86 -22.98
CA ARG A 113 -18.38 17.18 -23.13
C ARG A 113 -18.64 18.68 -23.25
N TYR A 114 -17.70 19.53 -22.85
CA TYR A 114 -17.81 20.99 -22.95
C TYR A 114 -17.19 21.57 -24.22
N ALA A 115 -16.72 20.73 -25.15
CA ALA A 115 -16.06 21.21 -26.38
C ALA A 115 -16.89 22.20 -27.21
N HIS A 116 -18.22 22.21 -27.08
CA HIS A 116 -19.12 23.17 -27.74
C HIS A 116 -19.80 24.15 -26.76
N ASN A 117 -19.18 24.38 -25.61
CA ASN A 117 -19.68 25.32 -24.59
C ASN A 117 -18.51 26.14 -24.02
N SER A 118 -18.36 27.37 -24.51
CA SER A 118 -17.26 28.28 -24.15
C SER A 118 -17.22 28.58 -22.66
N GLU A 119 -18.38 28.85 -22.04
CA GLU A 119 -18.49 29.23 -20.64
C GLU A 119 -18.12 28.08 -19.71
N ALA A 120 -18.70 26.89 -19.93
CA ALA A 120 -18.41 25.69 -19.13
C ALA A 120 -16.94 25.26 -19.24
N THR A 121 -16.36 25.37 -20.44
CA THR A 121 -14.93 25.11 -20.67
C THR A 121 -14.06 26.05 -19.84
N LEU A 122 -14.35 27.35 -19.86
CA LEU A 122 -13.57 28.35 -19.12
C LEU A 122 -13.71 28.17 -17.60
N GLU A 123 -14.92 27.92 -17.11
CA GLU A 123 -15.18 27.67 -15.69
C GLU A 123 -14.36 26.47 -15.19
N GLN A 124 -14.40 25.37 -15.94
CA GLN A 124 -13.63 24.19 -15.57
C GLN A 124 -12.13 24.41 -15.67
N ALA A 125 -11.64 25.12 -16.71
CA ALA A 125 -10.22 25.46 -16.84
C ALA A 125 -9.72 26.22 -15.61
N ARG A 126 -10.50 27.19 -15.09
CA ARG A 126 -10.18 27.93 -13.86
C ARG A 126 -10.16 27.02 -12.62
N LEU A 127 -11.16 26.13 -12.50
CA LEU A 127 -11.22 25.17 -11.39
C LEU A 127 -10.00 24.24 -11.39
N LEU A 128 -9.65 23.67 -12.54
CA LEU A 128 -8.50 22.76 -12.67
C LEU A 128 -7.18 23.49 -12.40
N TRP A 129 -7.03 24.72 -12.90
CA TRP A 129 -5.87 25.57 -12.58
C TRP A 129 -5.69 25.75 -11.06
N GLN A 130 -6.78 26.10 -10.38
CA GLN A 130 -6.78 26.31 -8.93
C GLN A 130 -6.48 25.02 -8.15
N ARG A 131 -7.06 23.87 -8.55
CA ARG A 131 -6.89 22.61 -7.83
C ARG A 131 -5.52 21.96 -8.06
N VAL A 132 -4.96 22.07 -9.26
CA VAL A 132 -3.60 21.60 -9.55
C VAL A 132 -2.58 22.54 -8.91
N ASN A 133 -2.79 23.85 -8.99
CA ASN A 133 -1.95 24.88 -8.37
C ASN A 133 -0.45 24.70 -8.64
N ARG A 134 -0.09 24.64 -9.92
CA ARG A 134 1.30 24.55 -10.39
C ARG A 134 1.51 25.50 -11.57
N PRO A 135 2.59 26.29 -11.60
CA PRO A 135 2.82 27.29 -12.65
C PRO A 135 3.10 26.66 -14.02
N ASN A 136 3.57 25.40 -14.03
CA ASN A 136 3.89 24.63 -15.22
C ASN A 136 2.73 23.71 -15.68
N LEU A 137 1.51 23.94 -15.21
CA LEU A 137 0.31 23.34 -15.80
C LEU A 137 -0.02 24.03 -17.13
N MET A 138 -0.54 23.28 -18.09
CA MET A 138 -1.29 23.78 -19.25
C MET A 138 -2.69 23.17 -19.28
N LEU A 139 -3.72 23.99 -19.44
CA LEU A 139 -5.09 23.52 -19.66
C LEU A 139 -5.25 23.20 -21.14
N LYS A 140 -5.63 21.97 -21.44
CA LYS A 140 -5.78 21.50 -22.80
C LYS A 140 -7.22 21.69 -23.26
N ILE A 141 -7.42 22.53 -24.29
CA ILE A 141 -8.74 22.97 -24.76
C ILE A 141 -8.87 22.68 -26.26
N PRO A 142 -9.92 21.96 -26.72
CA PRO A 142 -10.18 21.72 -28.13
C PRO A 142 -10.36 23.01 -28.95
N ALA A 143 -9.81 23.03 -30.16
CA ALA A 143 -9.95 24.12 -31.11
C ALA A 143 -11.26 24.05 -31.92
N THR A 144 -12.38 23.76 -31.28
CA THR A 144 -13.71 23.93 -31.89
C THR A 144 -14.02 25.43 -32.04
N PRO A 145 -15.04 25.83 -32.83
CA PRO A 145 -15.44 27.24 -32.92
C PRO A 145 -15.69 27.88 -31.55
N GLU A 146 -16.42 27.20 -30.66
CA GLU A 146 -16.70 27.65 -29.29
C GLU A 146 -15.43 27.56 -28.41
N GLY A 147 -14.61 26.53 -28.63
CA GLY A 147 -13.33 26.38 -27.94
C GLY A 147 -12.36 27.54 -28.16
N LEU A 148 -12.36 28.18 -29.33
CA LEU A 148 -11.55 29.37 -29.61
C LEU A 148 -11.90 30.55 -28.69
N GLU A 149 -13.19 30.75 -28.40
CA GLU A 149 -13.64 31.78 -27.46
C GLU A 149 -13.15 31.46 -26.04
N ALA A 150 -13.26 30.20 -25.63
CA ALA A 150 -12.77 29.75 -24.32
C ALA A 150 -11.25 29.87 -24.20
N ILE A 151 -10.49 29.58 -25.27
CA ILE A 151 -9.03 29.71 -25.32
C ILE A 151 -8.63 31.16 -25.11
N ARG A 152 -9.22 32.11 -25.86
CA ARG A 152 -8.96 33.54 -25.69
C ARG A 152 -9.26 33.98 -24.26
N ALA A 153 -10.42 33.58 -23.72
CA ALA A 153 -10.83 33.94 -22.38
C ALA A 153 -9.96 33.33 -21.27
N ALA A 154 -9.45 32.11 -21.47
CA ALA A 154 -8.53 31.44 -20.54
C ALA A 154 -7.17 32.14 -20.51
N LEU A 155 -6.63 32.51 -21.68
CA LEU A 155 -5.41 33.31 -21.78
C LEU A 155 -5.61 34.70 -21.16
N ALA A 156 -6.74 35.36 -21.44
CA ALA A 156 -7.09 36.63 -20.81
C ALA A 156 -7.18 36.51 -19.27
N ALA A 157 -7.50 35.33 -18.74
CA ALA A 157 -7.50 35.03 -17.31
C ALA A 157 -6.11 34.65 -16.75
N GLY A 158 -5.05 34.68 -17.57
CA GLY A 158 -3.68 34.33 -17.17
C GLY A 158 -3.39 32.84 -17.09
N LEU A 159 -4.21 31.99 -17.71
CA LEU A 159 -4.03 30.54 -17.72
C LEU A 159 -3.13 30.11 -18.89
N ASN A 160 -2.22 29.17 -18.67
CA ASN A 160 -1.48 28.56 -19.78
C ASN A 160 -2.38 27.56 -20.53
N VAL A 161 -2.33 27.56 -21.86
CA VAL A 161 -3.26 26.77 -22.69
C VAL A 161 -2.52 25.90 -23.71
N ASN A 162 -2.78 24.59 -23.69
CA ASN A 162 -2.47 23.69 -24.79
C ASN A 162 -3.70 23.58 -25.71
N VAL A 163 -3.68 24.23 -26.86
CA VAL A 163 -4.79 24.13 -27.81
C VAL A 163 -4.72 22.79 -28.53
N THR A 164 -5.79 22.00 -28.55
CA THR A 164 -5.80 20.63 -29.13
C THR A 164 -6.82 20.45 -30.25
N LEU A 165 -6.76 19.29 -30.93
CA LEU A 165 -7.62 18.92 -32.06
C LEU A 165 -7.54 19.89 -33.25
N ILE A 166 -6.34 20.40 -33.54
CA ILE A 166 -6.08 21.23 -34.72
C ILE A 166 -5.71 20.30 -35.89
N PHE A 167 -6.51 20.31 -36.95
CA PHE A 167 -6.28 19.50 -38.15
C PHE A 167 -6.11 20.32 -39.43
N SER A 168 -6.65 21.54 -39.47
CA SER A 168 -6.66 22.38 -40.67
C SER A 168 -5.82 23.65 -40.50
N LEU A 169 -5.29 24.16 -41.61
CA LEU A 169 -4.55 25.42 -41.65
C LEU A 169 -5.46 26.61 -41.27
N GLU A 170 -6.71 26.58 -41.71
CA GLU A 170 -7.71 27.60 -41.36
C GLU A 170 -7.94 27.64 -39.85
N ARG A 171 -8.16 26.48 -39.22
CA ARG A 171 -8.34 26.42 -37.77
C ARG A 171 -7.09 26.89 -37.05
N TYR A 172 -5.91 26.51 -37.53
CA TYR A 172 -4.66 26.93 -36.91
C TYR A 172 -4.47 28.46 -36.96
N GLN A 173 -4.84 29.12 -38.05
CA GLN A 173 -4.85 30.59 -38.12
C GLN A 173 -5.78 31.22 -37.09
N GLN A 174 -6.99 30.67 -36.91
CA GLN A 174 -7.93 31.13 -35.89
C GLN A 174 -7.40 30.92 -34.46
N VAL A 175 -6.70 29.81 -34.22
CA VAL A 175 -6.03 29.53 -32.94
C VAL A 175 -4.95 30.57 -32.64
N MET A 176 -4.10 30.90 -33.62
CA MET A 176 -3.07 31.93 -33.45
C MET A 176 -3.69 33.32 -33.22
N GLU A 177 -4.80 33.65 -33.89
CA GLU A 177 -5.53 34.89 -33.63
C GLU A 177 -6.09 34.94 -32.20
N ALA A 178 -6.75 33.86 -31.75
CA ALA A 178 -7.26 33.75 -30.38
C ALA A 178 -6.15 33.89 -29.34
N TYR A 179 -4.95 33.36 -29.63
CA TYR A 179 -3.78 33.52 -28.79
C TYR A 179 -3.32 34.97 -28.67
N LEU A 180 -3.09 35.64 -29.81
CA LEU A 180 -2.64 37.03 -29.83
C LEU A 180 -3.66 37.95 -29.15
N ALA A 181 -4.95 37.79 -29.46
CA ALA A 181 -6.02 38.57 -28.85
C ALA A 181 -6.14 38.30 -27.33
N GLY A 182 -6.00 37.05 -26.89
CA GLY A 182 -6.03 36.70 -25.46
C GLY A 182 -4.87 37.31 -24.67
N LEU A 183 -3.67 37.36 -25.27
CA LEU A 183 -2.54 38.08 -24.67
C LEU A 183 -2.78 39.59 -24.61
N GLU A 184 -3.36 40.18 -25.66
CA GLU A 184 -3.70 41.60 -25.70
C GLU A 184 -4.72 41.95 -24.59
N ASP A 185 -5.76 41.11 -24.43
CA ASP A 185 -6.74 41.25 -23.35
C ASP A 185 -6.09 41.11 -21.97
N TYR A 186 -5.21 40.12 -21.78
CA TYR A 186 -4.47 39.94 -20.52
C TYR A 186 -3.60 41.16 -20.21
N LEU A 187 -2.85 41.67 -21.19
CA LEU A 187 -2.00 42.85 -21.03
C LEU A 187 -2.78 44.10 -20.65
N ALA A 188 -4.01 44.24 -21.13
CA ALA A 188 -4.86 45.38 -20.83
C ALA A 188 -5.35 45.39 -19.37
N GLN A 189 -5.40 44.24 -18.70
CA GLN A 189 -5.98 44.10 -17.35
C GLN A 189 -5.01 43.57 -16.29
N ARG A 190 -3.83 43.05 -16.66
CA ARG A 190 -2.88 42.45 -15.71
C ARG A 190 -2.31 43.47 -14.73
N GLU A 191 -1.93 42.98 -13.56
CA GLU A 191 -1.04 43.71 -12.66
C GLU A 191 0.37 43.83 -13.27
N LYS A 192 1.05 44.92 -12.92
CA LYS A 192 2.44 45.13 -13.34
C LYS A 192 3.30 43.98 -12.82
N ASP A 193 4.14 43.43 -13.69
CA ASP A 193 5.07 42.32 -13.41
C ASP A 193 4.47 40.90 -13.30
N ALA A 194 3.16 40.72 -13.52
CA ALA A 194 2.56 39.39 -13.63
C ALA A 194 3.03 38.65 -14.92
N PRO A 195 3.43 37.37 -14.83
CA PRO A 195 3.93 36.61 -15.98
C PRO A 195 2.82 36.43 -17.02
N LEU A 196 3.18 36.52 -18.31
CA LEU A 196 2.22 36.24 -19.37
C LEU A 196 1.92 34.74 -19.47
N PRO A 197 0.68 34.38 -19.81
CA PRO A 197 0.34 32.99 -20.08
C PRO A 197 1.07 32.47 -21.33
N VAL A 198 1.45 31.20 -21.29
CA VAL A 198 2.15 30.49 -22.37
C VAL A 198 1.19 29.53 -23.06
N SER A 199 1.38 29.29 -24.36
CA SER A 199 0.53 28.38 -25.11
C SER A 199 1.33 27.52 -26.10
N VAL A 200 0.80 26.35 -26.39
CA VAL A 200 1.20 25.48 -27.51
C VAL A 200 -0.03 25.14 -28.34
N ALA A 201 0.17 24.87 -29.62
CA ALA A 201 -0.89 24.53 -30.56
C ALA A 201 -0.71 23.11 -31.12
N SER A 202 -1.40 22.13 -30.52
CA SER A 202 -1.33 20.71 -30.88
C SER A 202 -1.99 20.42 -32.23
N PHE A 203 -1.18 20.42 -33.28
CA PHE A 203 -1.54 20.10 -34.65
C PHE A 203 -1.35 18.60 -34.93
N PHE A 204 -2.44 17.92 -35.28
CA PHE A 204 -2.48 16.46 -35.39
C PHE A 204 -1.94 15.97 -36.74
N ILE A 205 -1.06 14.98 -36.70
CA ILE A 205 -0.31 14.51 -37.87
C ILE A 205 -0.89 13.20 -38.43
N SER A 206 -0.63 12.05 -37.79
CA SER A 206 -0.89 10.73 -38.40
C SER A 206 -2.34 10.46 -38.79
N ARG A 207 -3.30 11.12 -38.15
CA ARG A 207 -4.73 11.02 -38.47
C ARG A 207 -5.06 11.57 -39.86
N ILE A 208 -4.32 12.58 -40.32
CA ILE A 208 -4.48 13.16 -41.66
C ILE A 208 -4.11 12.11 -42.71
N ASP A 209 -2.90 11.54 -42.63
CA ASP A 209 -2.46 10.51 -43.57
C ASP A 209 -3.36 9.28 -43.50
N THR A 210 -3.76 8.82 -42.31
CA THR A 210 -4.67 7.67 -42.18
C THR A 210 -5.97 7.88 -42.97
N LYS A 211 -6.56 9.08 -42.91
CA LYS A 211 -7.82 9.38 -43.61
C LYS A 211 -7.61 9.63 -45.10
N VAL A 212 -6.58 10.38 -45.47
CA VAL A 212 -6.27 10.69 -46.88
C VAL A 212 -5.84 9.45 -47.64
N ASP A 213 -4.98 8.61 -47.05
CA ASP A 213 -4.50 7.37 -47.65
C ASP A 213 -5.66 6.38 -47.88
N ALA A 214 -6.68 6.37 -47.03
CA ALA A 214 -7.87 5.54 -47.22
C ALA A 214 -8.71 5.95 -48.44
N LEU A 215 -8.59 7.21 -48.89
CA LEU A 215 -9.29 7.76 -50.06
C LEU A 215 -8.46 7.64 -51.36
N LEU A 216 -7.20 7.22 -51.25
CA LEU A 216 -6.28 7.07 -52.37
C LEU A 216 -6.14 5.60 -52.80
N PRO A 217 -5.86 5.31 -54.08
CA PRO A 217 -5.40 3.99 -54.53
C PRO A 217 -4.20 3.49 -53.73
N GLN A 218 -4.05 2.17 -53.59
CA GLN A 218 -2.96 1.53 -52.82
C GLN A 218 -1.56 1.89 -53.33
N ASP A 219 -1.40 2.05 -54.64
CA ASP A 219 -0.16 2.38 -55.35
C ASP A 219 0.03 3.89 -55.58
N SER A 220 -0.87 4.73 -55.07
CA SER A 220 -0.79 6.18 -55.26
C SER A 220 0.50 6.75 -54.66
N PRO A 221 1.26 7.56 -55.40
CA PRO A 221 2.47 8.21 -54.90
C PRO A 221 2.17 9.34 -53.89
N LEU A 222 0.89 9.66 -53.65
CA LEU A 222 0.44 10.70 -52.72
C LEU A 222 0.26 10.17 -51.29
N ARG A 223 0.27 8.84 -51.08
CA ARG A 223 0.09 8.24 -49.77
C ARG A 223 1.22 8.60 -48.81
N GLY A 224 0.89 8.83 -47.54
CA GLY A 224 1.86 9.12 -46.47
C GLY A 224 2.56 10.48 -46.58
N LYS A 225 2.00 11.41 -47.37
CA LYS A 225 2.60 12.73 -47.62
C LYS A 225 1.74 13.91 -47.14
N ALA A 226 0.44 13.71 -46.96
CA ALA A 226 -0.50 14.79 -46.69
C ALA A 226 -0.28 15.42 -45.31
N ALA A 227 0.04 14.61 -44.29
CA ALA A 227 0.25 15.09 -42.93
C ALA A 227 1.52 15.95 -42.80
N ILE A 228 2.65 15.50 -43.36
CA ILE A 228 3.91 16.27 -43.36
C ILE A 228 3.74 17.57 -44.16
N ALA A 229 3.09 17.51 -45.33
CA ALA A 229 2.80 18.71 -46.12
C ALA A 229 1.92 19.70 -45.35
N SER A 230 0.90 19.21 -44.63
CA SER A 230 0.04 20.04 -43.78
C SER A 230 0.84 20.72 -42.66
N ALA A 231 1.74 19.99 -42.00
CA ALA A 231 2.56 20.53 -40.92
C ALA A 231 3.57 21.58 -41.41
N ARG A 232 4.17 21.39 -42.59
CA ARG A 232 5.06 22.40 -43.22
C ARG A 232 4.33 23.70 -43.52
N LEU A 233 3.13 23.61 -44.09
CA LEU A 233 2.30 24.78 -44.36
C LEU A 233 1.78 25.44 -43.07
N ALA A 234 1.50 24.65 -42.03
CA ALA A 234 1.16 25.16 -40.71
C ALA A 234 2.34 25.94 -40.11
N TYR A 235 3.56 25.39 -40.19
CA TYR A 235 4.76 26.06 -39.72
C TYR A 235 5.06 27.36 -40.48
N GLU A 236 4.85 27.37 -41.79
CA GLU A 236 4.97 28.60 -42.57
C GLU A 236 3.96 29.66 -42.10
N ALA A 237 2.70 29.27 -41.87
CA ALA A 237 1.69 30.18 -41.32
C ALA A 237 2.08 30.71 -39.92
N PHE A 238 2.67 29.87 -39.08
CA PHE A 238 3.25 30.26 -37.79
C PHE A 238 4.32 31.35 -37.96
N CYS A 239 5.32 31.12 -38.82
CA CYS A 239 6.37 32.10 -39.10
C CYS A 239 5.82 33.42 -39.66
N GLN A 240 4.73 33.36 -40.43
CA GLN A 240 4.09 34.54 -41.00
C GLN A 240 3.27 35.35 -39.99
N THR A 241 2.64 34.68 -39.02
CA THR A 241 1.80 35.31 -37.99
C THR A 241 2.64 35.96 -36.89
N PHE A 242 3.69 35.29 -36.42
CA PHE A 242 4.53 35.78 -35.32
C PHE A 242 5.71 36.65 -35.81
N ARG A 243 5.39 37.65 -36.62
CA ARG A 243 6.31 38.69 -37.10
C ARG A 243 5.59 40.03 -37.27
N GLY A 244 6.35 41.11 -37.38
CA GLY A 244 5.81 42.46 -37.59
C GLY A 244 5.24 43.12 -36.34
N PRO A 245 4.64 44.32 -36.48
CA PRO A 245 4.45 45.25 -35.36
C PRO A 245 3.54 44.74 -34.22
N ARG A 246 2.54 43.90 -34.53
CA ARG A 246 1.64 43.33 -33.50
C ARG A 246 2.41 42.37 -32.60
N TRP A 247 3.16 41.44 -33.20
CA TRP A 247 3.99 40.49 -32.47
C TRP A 247 5.13 41.17 -31.72
N GLU A 248 5.86 42.10 -32.34
CA GLU A 248 6.98 42.80 -31.71
C GLU A 248 6.56 43.53 -30.42
N ARG A 249 5.35 44.11 -30.39
CA ARG A 249 4.77 44.74 -29.20
C ARG A 249 4.55 43.72 -28.07
N LEU A 250 3.96 42.56 -28.39
CA LEU A 250 3.71 41.48 -27.43
C LEU A 250 5.01 40.87 -26.92
N ALA A 251 5.96 40.59 -27.82
CA ALA A 251 7.29 40.07 -27.49
C ALA A 251 8.06 41.02 -26.57
N THR A 252 8.01 42.34 -26.84
CA THR A 252 8.62 43.36 -25.97
C THR A 252 7.99 43.37 -24.57
N ALA A 253 6.70 43.06 -24.47
CA ALA A 253 6.00 42.92 -23.19
C ALA A 253 6.29 41.60 -22.45
N GLY A 254 7.08 40.70 -23.06
CA GLY A 254 7.51 39.41 -22.52
C GLY A 254 6.74 38.19 -23.06
N ALA A 255 5.92 38.34 -24.11
CA ALA A 255 5.16 37.23 -24.67
C ALA A 255 6.08 36.20 -25.36
N ARG A 256 5.66 34.92 -25.34
CA ARG A 256 6.35 33.81 -26.02
C ARG A 256 5.62 33.41 -27.29
N TYR A 257 6.33 32.72 -28.19
CA TYR A 257 5.66 32.11 -29.33
C TYR A 257 4.64 31.07 -28.84
N GLN A 258 3.45 31.05 -29.44
CA GLN A 258 2.59 29.87 -29.34
C GLN A 258 3.20 28.79 -30.23
N ARG A 259 4.06 27.96 -29.65
CA ARG A 259 4.81 26.95 -30.41
C ARG A 259 3.85 25.95 -31.06
N PRO A 260 4.00 25.64 -32.36
CA PRO A 260 3.35 24.49 -32.96
C PRO A 260 3.80 23.23 -32.21
N LEU A 261 2.84 22.41 -31.81
CA LEU A 261 3.07 21.12 -31.17
C LEU A 261 2.57 20.02 -32.11
N TRP A 262 3.47 19.15 -32.58
CA TRP A 262 3.10 18.02 -33.43
C TRP A 262 2.54 16.90 -32.57
N ALA A 263 1.26 16.62 -32.72
CA ALA A 263 0.53 15.61 -31.96
C ALA A 263 0.15 14.43 -32.83
N SER A 264 -0.08 13.26 -32.21
CA SER A 264 -0.39 12.02 -32.92
C SER A 264 0.70 11.67 -33.94
N THR A 265 1.96 11.67 -33.52
CA THR A 265 3.15 11.44 -34.35
C THR A 265 3.64 9.99 -34.35
N SER A 266 2.79 9.04 -33.94
CA SER A 266 3.06 7.62 -34.19
C SER A 266 2.64 7.21 -35.60
N THR A 267 3.55 6.55 -36.30
CA THR A 267 3.28 5.94 -37.60
C THR A 267 2.23 4.83 -37.46
N LYS A 268 1.15 4.91 -38.25
CA LYS A 268 0.03 3.94 -38.22
C LYS A 268 0.14 2.85 -39.30
N ASN A 269 0.86 3.14 -40.37
CA ASN A 269 1.08 2.20 -41.47
C ASN A 269 2.44 1.50 -41.29
N PRO A 270 2.49 0.18 -41.11
CA PRO A 270 3.74 -0.57 -40.95
C PRO A 270 4.70 -0.46 -42.15
N ALA A 271 4.21 -0.04 -43.32
CA ALA A 271 5.05 0.18 -44.50
C ALA A 271 5.87 1.49 -44.43
N TYR A 272 5.54 2.38 -43.50
CA TYR A 272 6.25 3.64 -43.30
C TYR A 272 7.25 3.48 -42.13
N PRO A 273 8.37 4.24 -42.13
CA PRO A 273 9.25 4.29 -40.97
C PRO A 273 8.49 4.67 -39.70
N ASP A 274 8.77 4.00 -38.59
CA ASP A 274 8.18 4.27 -37.28
C ASP A 274 8.60 5.63 -36.68
N THR A 275 9.68 6.22 -37.20
CA THR A 275 10.15 7.59 -36.92
C THR A 275 9.67 8.65 -37.93
N LEU A 276 8.91 8.26 -38.97
CA LEU A 276 8.55 9.11 -40.13
C LEU A 276 8.19 10.54 -39.74
N TYR A 277 7.26 10.71 -38.81
CA TYR A 277 6.77 12.04 -38.44
C TYR A 277 7.73 12.80 -37.54
N VAL A 278 8.49 12.13 -36.67
CA VAL A 278 9.45 12.83 -35.81
C VAL A 278 10.60 13.39 -36.66
N ASP A 279 11.15 12.57 -37.56
CA ASP A 279 12.30 12.95 -38.39
C ASP A 279 11.97 14.11 -39.35
N ASN A 280 10.74 14.18 -39.85
CA ASN A 280 10.34 15.11 -40.92
C ASN A 280 9.69 16.41 -40.42
N LEU A 281 9.53 16.59 -39.11
CA LEU A 281 8.83 17.74 -38.52
C LEU A 281 9.71 18.58 -37.60
N ILE A 282 11.03 18.46 -37.71
CA ILE A 282 11.99 19.15 -36.85
C ILE A 282 12.19 20.58 -37.35
N GLY A 283 11.94 21.55 -36.48
CA GLY A 283 12.19 22.97 -36.75
C GLY A 283 12.22 23.84 -35.48
N PRO A 284 12.78 25.05 -35.56
CA PRO A 284 12.89 25.95 -34.41
C PRO A 284 11.52 26.35 -33.84
N HIS A 285 11.47 26.54 -32.51
CA HIS A 285 10.28 26.95 -31.77
C HIS A 285 9.10 25.99 -31.92
N THR A 286 9.36 24.69 -31.95
CA THR A 286 8.31 23.67 -32.04
C THR A 286 8.39 22.67 -30.89
N VAL A 287 7.31 21.93 -30.70
CA VAL A 287 7.23 20.81 -29.77
C VAL A 287 6.77 19.58 -30.55
N ASN A 288 7.23 18.39 -30.19
CA ASN A 288 6.65 17.13 -30.67
C ASN A 288 6.26 16.30 -29.45
N THR A 289 4.98 15.89 -29.35
CA THR A 289 4.54 15.00 -28.27
C THR A 289 4.43 13.58 -28.82
N VAL A 290 5.24 12.67 -28.26
CA VAL A 290 5.40 11.31 -28.79
C VAL A 290 4.90 10.26 -27.79
N PRO A 291 4.19 9.21 -28.25
CA PRO A 291 3.83 8.08 -27.40
C PRO A 291 5.07 7.23 -27.07
N PRO A 292 4.99 6.33 -26.07
CA PRO A 292 6.15 5.58 -25.58
C PRO A 292 6.91 4.80 -26.66
N GLN A 293 6.19 4.18 -27.61
CA GLN A 293 6.80 3.40 -28.68
C GLN A 293 7.60 4.28 -29.65
N THR A 294 7.07 5.47 -29.99
CA THR A 294 7.74 6.41 -30.88
C THR A 294 8.94 7.07 -30.21
N LEU A 295 8.87 7.35 -28.90
CA LEU A 295 10.03 7.81 -28.12
C LEU A 295 11.18 6.80 -28.20
N ASN A 296 10.88 5.51 -27.97
CA ASN A 296 11.88 4.44 -28.04
C ASN A 296 12.49 4.30 -29.45
N ALA A 297 11.67 4.29 -30.50
CA ALA A 297 12.16 4.23 -31.88
C ALA A 297 13.06 5.42 -32.23
N PHE A 298 12.66 6.63 -31.85
CA PHE A 298 13.46 7.83 -32.11
C PHE A 298 14.80 7.81 -31.35
N LEU A 299 14.81 7.36 -30.08
CA LEU A 299 16.04 7.22 -29.31
C LEU A 299 17.01 6.22 -29.94
N ASP A 300 16.50 5.11 -30.47
CA ASP A 300 17.27 4.06 -31.12
C ASP A 300 17.87 4.52 -32.47
N HIS A 301 17.01 4.93 -33.42
CA HIS A 301 17.41 5.14 -34.82
C HIS A 301 16.80 6.41 -35.48
N GLY A 302 16.27 7.35 -34.71
CA GLY A 302 15.77 8.62 -35.23
C GLY A 302 16.83 9.48 -35.92
N LEU A 303 16.40 10.29 -36.88
CA LEU A 303 17.22 11.21 -37.65
C LEU A 303 17.01 12.65 -37.18
N VAL A 304 18.09 13.32 -36.81
CA VAL A 304 18.04 14.70 -36.29
C VAL A 304 18.60 15.67 -37.33
N ALA A 305 17.70 16.37 -38.03
CA ALA A 305 18.03 17.42 -38.99
C ALA A 305 16.88 18.43 -39.07
N LEU A 306 17.15 19.68 -39.46
CA LEU A 306 16.08 20.64 -39.78
C LEU A 306 15.37 20.18 -41.05
N THR A 307 14.08 19.87 -40.96
CA THR A 307 13.30 19.27 -42.05
C THR A 307 11.98 19.97 -42.32
N LEU A 308 11.54 20.81 -41.38
CA LEU A 308 10.23 21.47 -41.43
C LEU A 308 10.19 22.68 -42.38
N THR A 309 11.33 23.30 -42.66
CA THR A 309 11.46 24.39 -43.64
C THR A 309 11.74 23.91 -45.06
N ASP A 310 12.06 22.63 -45.23
CA ASP A 310 12.37 22.05 -46.51
C ASP A 310 11.08 21.69 -47.25
N GLY A 311 11.04 21.90 -48.57
CA GLY A 311 9.98 21.37 -49.41
C GLY A 311 8.59 22.00 -49.21
N VAL A 312 8.52 23.30 -48.88
CA VAL A 312 7.24 24.02 -48.65
C VAL A 312 6.45 24.21 -49.95
N GLU A 313 7.11 24.50 -51.07
CA GLU A 313 6.45 24.63 -52.38
C GLU A 313 5.92 23.27 -52.87
N GLU A 314 6.66 22.20 -52.62
CA GLU A 314 6.24 20.82 -52.86
C GLU A 314 5.00 20.46 -52.01
N ALA A 315 4.92 20.94 -50.77
CA ALA A 315 3.74 20.78 -49.93
C ALA A 315 2.50 21.49 -50.53
N ARG A 316 2.66 22.70 -51.09
CA ARG A 316 1.57 23.39 -51.82
C ARG A 316 1.16 22.63 -53.08
N HIS A 317 2.13 22.13 -53.84
CA HIS A 317 1.86 21.33 -55.03
C HIS A 317 1.10 20.05 -54.69
N LEU A 318 1.50 19.36 -53.62
CA LEU A 318 0.81 18.16 -53.14
C LEU A 318 -0.66 18.44 -52.79
N PHE A 319 -0.97 19.56 -52.15
CA PHE A 319 -2.36 19.95 -51.87
C PHE A 319 -3.17 20.14 -53.15
N ALA A 320 -2.57 20.76 -54.18
CA ALA A 320 -3.21 20.88 -55.49
C ALA A 320 -3.40 19.52 -56.19
N GLU A 321 -2.45 18.59 -56.04
CA GLU A 321 -2.56 17.22 -56.57
C GLU A 321 -3.64 16.41 -55.87
N LEU A 322 -3.74 16.49 -54.54
CA LEU A 322 -4.82 15.86 -53.76
C LEU A 322 -6.18 16.39 -54.20
N ALA A 323 -6.31 17.71 -54.41
CA ALA A 323 -7.53 18.30 -54.92
C ALA A 323 -7.87 17.82 -56.35
N ARG A 324 -6.88 17.70 -57.24
CA ARG A 324 -7.06 17.11 -58.59
C ARG A 324 -7.45 15.65 -58.54
N ALA A 325 -7.02 14.91 -57.52
CA ALA A 325 -7.42 13.53 -57.24
C ALA A 325 -8.82 13.43 -56.58
N GLY A 326 -9.53 14.55 -56.41
CA GLY A 326 -10.87 14.59 -55.82
C GLY A 326 -10.90 14.59 -54.29
N ILE A 327 -9.75 14.77 -53.63
CA ILE A 327 -9.65 14.76 -52.17
C ILE A 327 -9.71 16.20 -51.65
N SER A 328 -10.78 16.51 -50.91
CA SER A 328 -10.92 17.79 -50.22
C SER A 328 -10.30 17.70 -48.82
N LEU A 329 -9.13 18.32 -48.63
CA LEU A 329 -8.51 18.41 -47.30
C LEU A 329 -9.36 19.20 -46.31
N ALA A 330 -10.14 20.17 -46.77
CA ALA A 330 -11.08 20.90 -45.91
C ALA A 330 -12.19 19.99 -45.37
N GLU A 331 -12.71 19.09 -46.19
CA GLU A 331 -13.72 18.11 -45.75
C GLU A 331 -13.10 17.08 -44.81
N VAL A 332 -11.95 16.51 -45.19
CA VAL A 332 -11.21 15.54 -44.38
C VAL A 332 -10.90 16.10 -42.99
N THR A 333 -10.38 17.33 -42.91
CA THR A 333 -9.99 17.93 -41.63
C THR A 333 -11.19 18.33 -40.77
N ARG A 334 -12.32 18.75 -41.36
CA ARG A 334 -13.57 18.98 -40.62
C ARG A 334 -14.13 17.68 -40.04
N GLN A 335 -14.10 16.60 -40.82
CA GLN A 335 -14.50 15.28 -40.35
C GLN A 335 -13.58 14.79 -39.21
N LEU A 336 -12.27 14.97 -39.34
CA LEU A 336 -11.29 14.62 -38.31
C LEU A 336 -11.48 15.42 -37.00
N GLU A 337 -11.86 16.70 -37.09
CA GLU A 337 -12.21 17.53 -35.93
C GLU A 337 -13.41 16.93 -35.18
N ALA A 338 -14.51 16.68 -35.89
CA ALA A 338 -15.73 16.11 -35.31
C ALA A 338 -15.51 14.70 -34.73
N GLU A 339 -14.83 13.82 -35.47
CA GLU A 339 -14.46 12.47 -35.00
C GLU A 339 -13.51 12.54 -33.80
N GLY A 340 -12.61 13.52 -33.79
CA GLY A 340 -11.66 13.73 -32.70
C GLY A 340 -12.35 14.13 -31.39
N VAL A 341 -13.30 15.07 -31.44
CA VAL A 341 -14.11 15.46 -30.28
C VAL A 341 -14.95 14.28 -29.79
N GLN A 342 -15.65 13.59 -30.69
CA GLN A 342 -16.49 12.45 -30.33
C GLN A 342 -15.67 11.32 -29.65
N ALA A 343 -14.52 10.96 -30.22
CA ALA A 343 -13.67 9.92 -29.65
C ALA A 343 -13.18 10.27 -28.22
N PHE A 344 -12.97 11.55 -27.91
CA PHE A 344 -12.61 11.98 -26.56
C PHE A 344 -13.81 11.97 -25.60
N VAL A 345 -15.00 12.34 -26.06
CA VAL A 345 -16.25 12.22 -25.29
C VAL A 345 -16.54 10.75 -24.96
N ASP A 346 -16.37 9.86 -25.92
CA ASP A 346 -16.58 8.42 -25.76
C ASP A 346 -15.58 7.86 -24.74
N ALA A 347 -14.28 8.12 -24.92
CA ALA A 347 -13.23 7.67 -23.99
C ALA A 347 -13.45 8.18 -22.55
N PHE A 348 -13.88 9.44 -22.39
CA PHE A 348 -14.21 9.99 -21.08
C PHE A 348 -15.44 9.29 -20.46
N THR A 349 -16.48 9.07 -21.26
CA THR A 349 -17.71 8.38 -20.81
C THR A 349 -17.42 6.93 -20.40
N ASP A 350 -16.63 6.20 -21.17
CA ASP A 350 -16.21 4.83 -20.87
C ASP A 350 -15.34 4.77 -19.60
N THR A 351 -14.51 5.77 -19.37
CA THR A 351 -13.72 5.90 -18.14
C THR A 351 -14.61 6.08 -16.93
N LEU A 352 -15.61 6.97 -17.01
CA LEU A 352 -16.56 7.18 -15.92
C LEU A 352 -17.39 5.92 -15.65
N ALA A 353 -17.84 5.21 -16.69
CA ALA A 353 -18.54 3.94 -16.55
C ALA A 353 -17.67 2.86 -15.86
N THR A 354 -16.38 2.81 -16.20
CA THR A 354 -15.42 1.90 -15.56
C THR A 354 -15.22 2.25 -14.08
N ILE A 355 -15.06 3.53 -13.76
CA ILE A 355 -14.93 3.99 -12.38
C ILE A 355 -16.21 3.68 -11.60
N GLU A 356 -17.39 3.88 -12.19
CA GLU A 356 -18.67 3.58 -11.55
C GLU A 356 -18.82 2.08 -11.25
N ALA A 357 -18.48 1.20 -12.21
CA ALA A 357 -18.52 -0.25 -11.98
C ALA A 357 -17.60 -0.66 -10.82
N ARG A 358 -16.39 -0.10 -10.77
CA ARG A 358 -15.41 -0.35 -9.71
C ARG A 358 -15.86 0.22 -8.37
N ARG A 359 -16.44 1.43 -8.36
CA ARG A 359 -17.03 2.08 -7.18
C ARG A 359 -18.17 1.24 -6.61
N ALA A 360 -19.09 0.78 -7.46
CA ALA A 360 -20.20 -0.08 -7.05
C ALA A 360 -19.70 -1.39 -6.43
N ALA A 361 -18.68 -2.02 -7.02
CA ALA A 361 -18.05 -3.22 -6.46
C ALA A 361 -17.38 -2.96 -5.10
N ALA A 362 -16.64 -1.85 -4.96
CA ALA A 362 -16.01 -1.46 -3.71
C ALA A 362 -17.03 -1.19 -2.60
N ILE A 363 -18.15 -0.53 -2.91
CA ILE A 363 -19.26 -0.31 -1.98
C ILE A 363 -19.91 -1.64 -1.60
N ALA A 364 -20.21 -2.51 -2.57
CA ALA A 364 -20.82 -3.82 -2.32
C ALA A 364 -19.96 -4.70 -1.39
N ALA A 365 -18.63 -4.56 -1.45
CA ALA A 365 -17.70 -5.28 -0.58
C ALA A 365 -17.88 -4.98 0.92
N LEU A 366 -18.43 -3.81 1.29
CA LEU A 366 -18.76 -3.47 2.68
C LEU A 366 -20.05 -4.13 3.18
N GLY A 367 -20.89 -4.64 2.26
CA GLY A 367 -22.20 -5.20 2.56
C GLY A 367 -23.03 -4.26 3.46
N PRO A 368 -23.57 -4.73 4.60
CA PRO A 368 -24.41 -3.93 5.49
C PRO A 368 -23.69 -2.76 6.17
N LEU A 369 -22.35 -2.67 6.11
CA LEU A 369 -21.59 -1.60 6.75
C LEU A 369 -21.54 -0.31 5.92
N THR A 370 -21.97 -0.34 4.66
CA THR A 370 -21.85 0.76 3.68
C THR A 370 -22.22 2.14 4.25
N GLY A 371 -23.43 2.27 4.81
CA GLY A 371 -23.93 3.55 5.31
C GLY A 371 -23.13 4.07 6.50
N ALA A 372 -22.86 3.18 7.47
CA ALA A 372 -22.13 3.51 8.70
C ALA A 372 -20.68 3.91 8.43
N VAL A 373 -20.01 3.20 7.51
CA VAL A 373 -18.63 3.51 7.09
C VAL A 373 -18.53 4.87 6.43
N ARG A 374 -19.45 5.18 5.50
CA ARG A 374 -19.50 6.50 4.85
C ARG A 374 -19.65 7.63 5.87
N GLU A 375 -20.59 7.48 6.80
CA GLU A 375 -20.82 8.46 7.87
C GLU A 375 -19.63 8.56 8.84
N ARG A 376 -18.95 7.44 9.11
CA ARG A 376 -17.73 7.44 9.92
C ARG A 376 -16.62 8.23 9.23
N ILE A 377 -16.34 7.96 7.97
CA ILE A 377 -15.27 8.67 7.22
C ILE A 377 -15.55 10.17 7.20
N ALA A 378 -16.80 10.59 6.97
CA ALA A 378 -17.20 12.00 7.03
C ALA A 378 -16.95 12.63 8.41
N ARG A 379 -17.27 11.91 9.51
CA ARG A 379 -16.98 12.38 10.88
C ARG A 379 -15.49 12.46 11.18
N LEU A 380 -14.69 11.50 10.71
CA LEU A 380 -13.23 11.51 10.87
C LEU A 380 -12.60 12.69 10.12
N ALA A 381 -13.11 13.00 8.93
CA ALA A 381 -12.71 14.18 8.15
C ALA A 381 -13.04 15.48 8.90
N ALA A 382 -14.29 15.64 9.34
CA ALA A 382 -14.73 16.83 10.09
C ALA A 382 -13.96 17.02 11.41
N GLY A 383 -13.59 15.92 12.07
CA GLY A 383 -12.79 15.93 13.30
C GLY A 383 -11.28 16.07 13.08
N SER A 384 -10.82 16.20 11.82
CA SER A 384 -9.41 16.29 11.45
C SER A 384 -8.55 15.16 12.07
N LEU A 385 -9.08 13.93 12.12
CA LEU A 385 -8.44 12.84 12.86
C LEU A 385 -7.02 12.57 12.35
N ALA A 386 -6.79 12.54 11.03
CA ALA A 386 -5.46 12.32 10.47
C ALA A 386 -4.46 13.38 10.97
N LEU A 387 -4.80 14.66 10.85
CA LEU A 387 -3.97 15.76 11.34
C LEU A 387 -3.66 15.65 12.84
N ARG A 388 -4.69 15.40 13.66
CA ARG A 388 -4.55 15.27 15.12
C ARG A 388 -3.69 14.07 15.50
N LEU A 389 -3.82 12.95 14.79
CA LEU A 389 -3.01 11.76 14.98
C LEU A 389 -1.53 12.08 14.70
N TRP A 390 -1.25 12.74 13.58
CA TRP A 390 0.11 13.18 13.21
C TRP A 390 0.70 14.21 14.19
N GLN A 391 -0.14 15.03 14.81
CA GLN A 391 0.25 15.97 15.87
C GLN A 391 0.42 15.30 17.25
N GLY A 392 0.18 13.99 17.36
CA GLY A 392 0.27 13.25 18.61
C GLY A 392 -0.79 13.63 19.65
N ASP A 393 -1.99 14.00 19.18
CA ASP A 393 -3.12 14.29 20.06
C ASP A 393 -3.65 13.00 20.72
N ALA A 394 -3.13 12.72 21.91
CA ALA A 394 -3.50 11.55 22.69
C ALA A 394 -4.97 11.52 23.15
N SER A 395 -5.70 12.65 23.06
CA SER A 395 -7.13 12.70 23.41
C SER A 395 -8.02 11.90 22.45
N LEU A 396 -7.47 11.50 21.28
CA LEU A 396 -8.14 10.60 20.34
C LEU A 396 -8.46 9.23 20.94
N TRP A 397 -7.68 8.77 21.92
CA TRP A 397 -7.82 7.42 22.50
C TRP A 397 -8.22 7.42 23.98
N THR A 398 -7.80 8.42 24.76
CA THR A 398 -8.09 8.45 26.19
C THR A 398 -8.11 9.86 26.78
N THR A 399 -8.92 10.05 27.81
CA THR A 399 -8.94 11.25 28.65
C THR A 399 -8.03 11.14 29.86
N SER A 400 -7.47 9.96 30.13
CA SER A 400 -6.57 9.72 31.27
C SER A 400 -5.23 10.44 31.08
N PRO A 401 -4.78 11.30 32.02
CA PRO A 401 -3.50 11.99 31.89
C PRO A 401 -2.30 11.05 31.79
N THR A 402 -2.30 9.95 32.52
CA THR A 402 -1.20 8.95 32.48
C THR A 402 -1.20 8.21 31.15
N GLY A 403 -2.37 7.79 30.68
CA GLY A 403 -2.53 7.18 29.35
C GLY A 403 -2.05 8.13 28.25
N GLN A 404 -2.44 9.41 28.30
CA GLN A 404 -1.99 10.38 27.30
C GLN A 404 -0.48 10.62 27.31
N GLN A 405 0.18 10.59 28.47
CA GLN A 405 1.64 10.67 28.55
C GLN A 405 2.31 9.45 27.93
N GLU A 406 1.76 8.25 28.16
CA GLU A 406 2.25 7.01 27.55
C GLU A 406 2.12 7.08 26.02
N ILE A 407 0.95 7.46 25.50
CA ILE A 407 0.70 7.59 24.07
C ILE A 407 1.71 8.52 23.39
N ARG A 408 1.94 9.72 23.94
CA ARG A 408 2.90 10.68 23.35
C ARG A 408 4.33 10.13 23.26
N ARG A 409 4.68 9.14 24.08
CA ARG A 409 5.98 8.45 24.05
C ARG A 409 5.97 7.19 23.18
N ARG A 410 4.89 6.88 22.46
CA ARG A 410 4.71 5.65 21.68
C ARG A 410 4.38 5.89 20.21
N LEU A 411 4.43 7.14 19.73
CA LEU A 411 4.06 7.54 18.38
C LEU A 411 5.26 7.66 17.41
N GLY A 412 6.44 7.18 17.78
CA GLY A 412 7.62 7.19 16.88
C GLY A 412 7.40 6.38 15.59
N TRP A 413 6.42 5.48 15.57
CA TRP A 413 6.12 4.63 14.41
C TRP A 413 5.62 5.39 13.19
N LEU A 414 5.00 6.57 13.39
CA LEU A 414 4.43 7.37 12.31
C LEU A 414 5.44 7.79 11.25
N THR A 415 6.71 7.95 11.63
CA THR A 415 7.78 8.39 10.74
C THR A 415 8.83 7.30 10.50
N LEU A 416 8.58 6.06 10.93
CA LEU A 416 9.54 4.95 10.82
C LEU A 416 10.10 4.72 9.42
N PRO A 417 9.29 4.77 8.34
CA PRO A 417 9.82 4.60 6.99
C PRO A 417 10.95 5.58 6.65
N GLU A 418 10.93 6.78 7.22
CA GLU A 418 11.96 7.81 7.02
C GLU A 418 13.07 7.70 8.06
N THR A 419 12.73 7.58 9.35
CA THR A 419 13.74 7.54 10.42
C THR A 419 14.59 6.28 10.36
N SER A 420 14.01 5.12 10.07
CA SER A 420 14.77 3.87 9.88
C SER A 420 15.66 3.92 8.64
N ARG A 421 15.27 4.63 7.58
CA ARG A 421 16.10 4.82 6.38
C ARG A 421 17.41 5.54 6.71
N GLN A 422 17.42 6.44 7.70
CA GLN A 422 18.63 7.15 8.13
C GLN A 422 19.65 6.22 8.79
N HIS A 423 19.20 5.13 9.42
CA HIS A 423 20.05 4.15 10.10
C HIS A 423 20.37 2.92 9.25
N LEU A 424 19.66 2.72 8.14
CA LEU A 424 19.71 1.51 7.32
C LEU A 424 21.13 1.15 6.88
N ALA A 425 21.93 2.12 6.44
CA ALA A 425 23.32 1.88 6.01
C ALA A 425 24.21 1.32 7.12
N THR A 426 23.91 1.60 8.39
CA THR A 426 24.63 1.03 9.52
C THR A 426 24.24 -0.42 9.76
N TRP A 427 22.94 -0.75 9.68
CA TRP A 427 22.46 -2.13 9.84
C TRP A 427 22.86 -3.01 8.65
N GLN A 428 22.92 -2.45 7.44
CA GLN A 428 23.39 -3.14 6.25
C GLN A 428 24.86 -3.56 6.39
N ARG A 429 25.74 -2.63 6.76
CA ARG A 429 27.15 -2.93 7.02
C ARG A 429 27.34 -4.00 8.10
N LEU A 430 26.55 -3.91 9.18
CA LEU A 430 26.55 -4.92 10.24
C LEU A 430 26.18 -6.32 9.71
N ALA A 431 25.11 -6.42 8.92
CA ALA A 431 24.68 -7.71 8.35
C ALA A 431 25.69 -8.24 7.32
N GLU A 432 26.30 -7.37 6.52
CA GLU A 432 27.36 -7.70 5.57
C GLU A 432 28.63 -8.18 6.27
N GLU A 433 29.05 -7.53 7.36
CA GLU A 433 30.16 -7.98 8.21
C GLU A 433 29.88 -9.39 8.75
N ILE A 434 28.70 -9.60 9.33
CA ILE A 434 28.32 -10.88 9.91
C ILE A 434 28.37 -12.02 8.88
N ARG A 435 27.79 -11.81 7.68
CA ARG A 435 27.85 -12.79 6.59
C ARG A 435 29.25 -12.93 6.00
N GLY A 436 30.01 -11.84 5.92
CA GLY A 436 31.39 -11.83 5.46
C GLY A 436 32.31 -12.71 6.31
N ASP A 437 31.99 -12.84 7.60
CA ASP A 437 32.64 -13.75 8.53
C ASP A 437 32.19 -15.23 8.38
N GLY A 438 31.40 -15.56 7.35
CA GLY A 438 30.92 -16.91 7.07
C GLY A 438 29.78 -17.38 7.95
N ILE A 439 29.08 -16.47 8.65
CA ILE A 439 27.91 -16.81 9.47
C ILE A 439 26.66 -16.73 8.61
N HIS A 440 26.02 -17.89 8.40
CA HIS A 440 24.81 -18.03 7.60
C HIS A 440 23.65 -18.66 8.38
N LYS A 441 23.80 -18.82 9.70
CA LYS A 441 22.84 -19.54 10.53
C LYS A 441 22.45 -18.71 11.72
N PHE A 442 21.17 -18.39 11.82
CA PHE A 442 20.64 -17.41 12.75
C PHE A 442 19.46 -17.99 13.52
N LEU A 443 19.52 -17.94 14.85
CA LEU A 443 18.39 -18.26 15.71
C LEU A 443 18.01 -17.01 16.50
N LEU A 444 16.81 -16.50 16.26
CA LEU A 444 16.28 -15.38 17.02
C LEU A 444 15.57 -15.90 18.28
N LEU A 445 16.01 -15.40 19.44
CA LEU A 445 15.43 -15.64 20.75
C LEU A 445 14.60 -14.41 21.13
N GLY A 446 13.27 -14.49 21.00
CA GLY A 446 12.40 -13.32 21.13
C GLY A 446 10.96 -13.69 21.41
N MET A 447 10.14 -12.69 21.78
CA MET A 447 8.70 -12.86 22.01
C MET A 447 7.91 -11.70 21.41
N GLY A 448 6.68 -11.99 20.96
CA GLY A 448 5.73 -10.97 20.48
C GLY A 448 6.31 -10.09 19.36
N GLY A 449 6.21 -8.78 19.51
CA GLY A 449 6.67 -7.84 18.48
C GLY A 449 8.18 -7.87 18.22
N SER A 450 8.96 -8.52 19.08
CA SER A 450 10.41 -8.72 18.89
C SER A 450 10.76 -9.98 18.07
N SER A 451 9.76 -10.80 17.68
CA SER A 451 9.94 -12.05 16.91
C SER A 451 8.99 -12.21 15.72
N LEU A 452 7.75 -11.70 15.81
CA LEU A 452 6.70 -11.94 14.81
C LEU A 452 7.00 -11.36 13.42
N ALA A 453 7.44 -10.11 13.33
CA ALA A 453 7.78 -9.52 12.03
C ALA A 453 8.96 -10.25 11.34
N PRO A 454 10.08 -10.57 12.04
CA PRO A 454 11.10 -11.46 11.49
C PRO A 454 10.60 -12.83 11.03
N GLU A 455 9.68 -13.45 11.77
CA GLU A 455 9.07 -14.73 11.37
C GLU A 455 8.30 -14.59 10.05
N VAL A 456 7.43 -13.58 9.95
CA VAL A 456 6.69 -13.27 8.71
C VAL A 456 7.67 -13.12 7.55
N PHE A 457 8.74 -12.34 7.73
CA PHE A 457 9.72 -12.15 6.68
C PHE A 457 10.44 -13.46 6.30
N SER A 458 10.78 -14.30 7.26
CA SER A 458 11.40 -15.60 6.99
C SER A 458 10.48 -16.58 6.24
N LEU A 459 9.17 -16.51 6.46
CA LEU A 459 8.20 -17.38 5.81
C LEU A 459 7.78 -16.87 4.42
N VAL A 460 7.79 -15.55 4.22
CA VAL A 460 7.34 -14.91 2.98
C VAL A 460 8.47 -14.75 1.96
N PHE A 461 9.69 -14.46 2.40
CA PHE A 461 10.83 -14.22 1.52
C PHE A 461 11.68 -15.49 1.35
N ALA A 462 12.09 -15.76 0.11
CA ALA A 462 13.14 -16.74 -0.15
C ALA A 462 14.50 -16.22 0.35
N HIS A 463 15.23 -17.07 1.06
CA HIS A 463 16.52 -16.74 1.67
C HIS A 463 17.48 -17.95 1.61
N PRO A 464 17.80 -18.46 0.39
CA PRO A 464 18.49 -19.74 0.20
C PRO A 464 19.92 -19.79 0.73
N ASP A 465 20.54 -18.62 0.94
CA ASP A 465 21.93 -18.49 1.38
C ASP A 465 22.09 -18.43 2.91
N CYS A 466 21.00 -18.64 3.66
CA CYS A 466 21.04 -18.69 5.11
C CYS A 466 19.96 -19.61 5.71
N GLN A 467 20.19 -20.06 6.94
CA GLN A 467 19.18 -20.74 7.75
C GLN A 467 18.75 -19.79 8.87
N PHE A 468 17.47 -19.46 8.91
CA PHE A 468 16.91 -18.56 9.92
C PHE A 468 15.73 -19.24 10.63
N ALA A 469 15.65 -19.13 11.95
CA ALA A 469 14.49 -19.56 12.71
C ALA A 469 14.23 -18.67 13.92
N ILE A 470 12.99 -18.78 14.42
CA ILE A 470 12.53 -18.13 15.64
C ILE A 470 12.38 -19.19 16.73
N LEU A 471 12.86 -18.88 17.92
CA LEU A 471 12.45 -19.55 19.15
C LEU A 471 11.73 -18.54 20.04
N ASP A 472 10.42 -18.73 20.16
CA ASP A 472 9.51 -17.89 20.94
C ASP A 472 8.56 -18.71 21.83
N SER A 473 9.06 -19.86 22.27
CA SER A 473 8.37 -20.74 23.22
C SER A 473 9.31 -21.25 24.29
N THR A 474 8.74 -21.55 25.45
CA THR A 474 9.39 -22.23 26.57
C THR A 474 9.10 -23.72 26.61
N ASP A 475 8.34 -24.25 25.64
CA ASP A 475 8.12 -25.69 25.50
C ASP A 475 9.47 -26.43 25.34
N PRO A 476 9.79 -27.41 26.20
CA PRO A 476 11.07 -28.10 26.16
C PRO A 476 11.39 -28.78 24.83
N ALA A 477 10.39 -29.30 24.12
CA ALA A 477 10.62 -29.98 22.85
C ALA A 477 11.02 -28.99 21.75
N GLN A 478 10.41 -27.81 21.71
CA GLN A 478 10.82 -26.73 20.80
C GLN A 478 12.22 -26.19 21.13
N VAL A 479 12.54 -25.98 22.40
CA VAL A 479 13.89 -25.56 22.82
C VAL A 479 14.93 -26.61 22.43
N GLN A 480 14.63 -27.90 22.64
CA GLN A 480 15.51 -29.00 22.26
C GLN A 480 15.73 -29.07 20.74
N GLU A 481 14.66 -28.93 19.97
CA GLU A 481 14.73 -28.95 18.50
C GLU A 481 15.53 -27.76 17.97
N ALA A 482 15.27 -26.55 18.48
CA ALA A 482 16.08 -25.38 18.14
C ALA A 482 17.55 -25.58 18.51
N ALA A 483 17.85 -26.18 19.66
CA ALA A 483 19.22 -26.46 20.08
C ALA A 483 19.95 -27.46 19.20
N ARG A 484 19.24 -28.44 18.63
CA ARG A 484 19.76 -29.41 17.66
C ARG A 484 19.96 -28.78 16.29
N ALA A 485 18.95 -28.07 15.80
CA ALA A 485 18.97 -27.43 14.50
C ALA A 485 19.99 -26.28 14.45
N PHE A 486 20.23 -25.57 15.56
CA PHE A 486 21.10 -24.40 15.67
C PHE A 486 22.24 -24.61 16.68
N PRO A 487 23.26 -25.42 16.33
CA PRO A 487 24.40 -25.66 17.19
C PRO A 487 25.26 -24.39 17.34
N PRO A 488 25.87 -24.16 18.52
CA PRO A 488 26.60 -22.91 18.81
C PRO A 488 27.80 -22.61 17.93
N ASP A 489 28.43 -23.65 17.35
CA ASP A 489 29.66 -23.51 16.57
C ASP A 489 29.41 -22.89 15.19
N GLU A 490 28.16 -22.93 14.72
CA GLU A 490 27.74 -22.45 13.40
C GLU A 490 26.75 -21.28 13.49
N THR A 491 26.13 -21.07 14.65
CA THR A 491 24.98 -20.17 14.81
C THR A 491 25.37 -18.83 15.43
N LEU A 492 24.74 -17.76 14.94
CA LEU A 492 24.62 -16.50 15.66
C LEU A 492 23.23 -16.37 16.28
N TYR A 493 23.17 -16.17 17.59
CA TYR A 493 21.95 -16.01 18.35
C TYR A 493 21.55 -14.53 18.43
N LEU A 494 20.37 -14.19 17.95
CA LEU A 494 19.81 -12.83 18.03
C LEU A 494 18.91 -12.75 19.28
N VAL A 495 19.40 -12.13 20.34
CA VAL A 495 18.64 -11.96 21.59
C VAL A 495 17.81 -10.69 21.47
N SER A 496 16.51 -10.87 21.29
CA SER A 496 15.59 -9.82 20.88
C SER A 496 14.57 -9.54 21.99
N SER A 497 14.78 -8.46 22.74
CA SER A 497 13.86 -8.04 23.80
C SER A 497 13.89 -6.55 24.00
N LYS A 498 12.74 -5.90 23.76
CA LYS A 498 12.58 -4.46 23.98
C LYS A 498 12.84 -4.04 25.42
N SER A 499 12.31 -4.76 26.41
CA SER A 499 12.49 -4.42 27.84
C SER A 499 13.77 -5.00 28.45
N GLY A 500 14.36 -6.02 27.82
CA GLY A 500 15.48 -6.80 28.36
C GLY A 500 15.12 -7.73 29.53
N GLY A 501 13.86 -7.74 29.97
CA GLY A 501 13.39 -8.48 31.16
C GLY A 501 12.32 -9.54 30.88
N THR A 502 12.09 -9.89 29.63
CA THR A 502 11.14 -10.94 29.23
C THR A 502 11.65 -12.31 29.71
N VAL A 503 10.87 -13.02 30.54
CA VAL A 503 11.32 -14.24 31.23
C VAL A 503 11.69 -15.36 30.26
N GLU A 504 10.91 -15.51 29.19
CA GLU A 504 11.13 -16.49 28.13
C GLU A 504 12.48 -16.23 27.44
N VAL A 505 12.74 -14.98 27.07
CA VAL A 505 14.00 -14.58 26.41
C VAL A 505 15.20 -14.77 27.33
N SER A 506 15.06 -14.45 28.63
CA SER A 506 16.12 -14.69 29.61
C SER A 506 16.42 -16.18 29.78
N ALA A 507 15.40 -17.04 29.85
CA ALA A 507 15.58 -18.49 29.97
C ALA A 507 16.27 -19.07 28.73
N MET A 508 15.84 -18.69 27.53
CA MET A 508 16.48 -19.09 26.28
C MET A 508 17.93 -18.59 26.22
N LEU A 509 18.18 -17.32 26.57
CA LEU A 509 19.52 -16.77 26.60
C LEU A 509 20.43 -17.58 27.53
N ASP A 510 20.02 -17.84 28.77
CA ASP A 510 20.87 -18.57 29.72
C ASP A 510 21.18 -20.01 29.23
N TYR A 511 20.20 -20.66 28.59
CA TYR A 511 20.38 -21.99 27.99
C TYR A 511 21.39 -21.98 26.84
N PHE A 512 21.20 -21.10 25.85
CA PHE A 512 22.11 -21.01 24.71
C PHE A 512 23.48 -20.41 25.07
N TRP A 513 23.53 -19.53 26.08
CA TRP A 513 24.77 -18.99 26.63
C TRP A 513 25.65 -20.11 27.18
N GLN A 514 25.09 -21.00 28.02
CA GLN A 514 25.83 -22.14 28.54
C GLN A 514 26.25 -23.10 27.42
N ARG A 515 25.34 -23.44 26.49
CA ARG A 515 25.64 -24.31 25.33
C ARG A 515 26.76 -23.77 24.46
N SER A 516 26.82 -22.46 24.29
CA SER A 516 27.88 -21.80 23.51
C SER A 516 29.23 -21.82 24.19
N GLY A 517 29.37 -22.33 25.42
CA GLY A 517 30.59 -22.20 26.20
C GLY A 517 30.84 -20.77 26.69
N SER A 518 29.77 -19.96 26.83
CA SER A 518 29.85 -18.55 27.24
C SER A 518 30.63 -17.64 26.27
N HIS A 519 30.52 -17.89 24.95
CA HIS A 519 31.22 -17.13 23.92
C HIS A 519 30.36 -15.95 23.40
N GLY A 520 30.62 -14.75 23.90
CA GLY A 520 29.93 -13.50 23.53
C GLY A 520 29.82 -13.24 22.02
N ALA A 521 30.86 -13.57 21.25
CA ALA A 521 30.88 -13.38 19.80
C ALA A 521 29.76 -14.13 19.04
N ARG A 522 29.08 -15.10 19.69
CA ARG A 522 27.93 -15.83 19.14
C ARG A 522 26.59 -15.14 19.37
N PHE A 523 26.56 -13.95 19.97
CA PHE A 523 25.33 -13.26 20.33
C PHE A 523 25.30 -11.83 19.80
N VAL A 524 24.12 -11.41 19.36
CA VAL A 524 23.78 -10.00 19.13
C VAL A 524 22.56 -9.68 19.97
N ALA A 525 22.59 -8.57 20.70
CA ALA A 525 21.42 -8.06 21.42
C ALA A 525 20.69 -7.02 20.57
N ILE A 526 19.36 -7.12 20.47
CA ILE A 526 18.48 -6.09 19.91
C ILE A 526 17.54 -5.65 21.04
N THR A 527 17.65 -4.39 21.47
CA THR A 527 16.98 -3.90 22.68
C THR A 527 16.80 -2.39 22.69
N ASP A 528 16.03 -1.84 23.63
CA ASP A 528 15.99 -0.39 23.86
C ASP A 528 17.23 0.11 24.60
N PRO A 529 17.56 1.41 24.52
CA PRO A 529 18.58 2.01 25.36
C PRO A 529 18.25 1.90 26.86
N GLY A 530 19.27 1.61 27.67
CA GLY A 530 19.22 1.56 29.13
C GLY A 530 18.67 0.25 29.73
N THR A 531 18.50 -0.81 28.94
CA THR A 531 17.92 -2.06 29.42
C THR A 531 18.95 -2.99 30.06
N SER A 532 18.46 -3.96 30.85
CA SER A 532 19.29 -5.04 31.39
C SER A 532 19.98 -5.85 30.29
N LEU A 533 19.33 -6.03 29.13
CA LEU A 533 19.90 -6.77 28.01
C LEU A 533 21.04 -6.00 27.34
N GLU A 534 20.95 -4.66 27.24
CA GLU A 534 22.07 -3.84 26.75
C GLU A 534 23.29 -4.00 27.66
N GLN A 535 23.09 -3.84 28.97
CA GLN A 535 24.15 -3.98 29.96
C GLN A 535 24.77 -5.38 29.90
N LEU A 536 23.93 -6.41 29.89
CA LEU A 536 24.36 -7.81 29.81
C LEU A 536 25.15 -8.09 28.52
N GLY A 537 24.69 -7.57 27.38
CA GLY A 537 25.38 -7.74 26.11
C GLY A 537 26.79 -7.14 26.14
N ARG A 538 26.95 -5.96 26.76
CA ARG A 538 28.28 -5.34 26.96
C ARG A 538 29.15 -6.15 27.91
N GLU A 539 28.61 -6.56 29.05
CA GLU A 539 29.33 -7.32 30.07
C GLU A 539 29.77 -8.71 29.57
N ARG A 540 28.92 -9.39 28.81
CA ARG A 540 29.17 -10.72 28.23
C ARG A 540 29.93 -10.66 26.90
N GLY A 541 30.34 -9.47 26.44
CA GLY A 541 31.11 -9.31 25.20
C GLY A 541 30.36 -9.77 23.95
N PHE A 542 29.06 -9.49 23.87
CA PHE A 542 28.27 -9.77 22.67
C PHE A 542 28.88 -9.09 21.45
N ARG A 543 28.79 -9.74 20.30
CA ARG A 543 29.34 -9.23 19.04
C ARG A 543 28.88 -7.80 18.80
N HIS A 544 27.57 -7.57 18.95
CA HIS A 544 26.98 -6.25 18.88
C HIS A 544 25.81 -6.10 19.86
N VAL A 545 25.57 -4.86 20.26
CA VAL A 545 24.34 -4.42 20.93
C VAL A 545 23.70 -3.35 20.05
N VAL A 546 22.55 -3.67 19.48
CA VAL A 546 21.81 -2.82 18.55
C VAL A 546 20.62 -2.21 19.28
N GLN A 547 20.64 -0.89 19.38
CA GLN A 547 19.58 -0.12 20.05
C GLN A 547 18.45 0.20 19.07
N SER A 548 17.21 0.12 19.55
CA SER A 548 15.99 0.56 18.84
C SER A 548 15.47 1.90 19.38
N ASP A 549 14.48 2.48 18.71
CA ASP A 549 13.76 3.66 19.21
C ASP A 549 12.78 3.27 20.35
N PRO A 550 13.00 3.75 21.59
CA PRO A 550 12.09 3.47 22.69
C PRO A 550 10.68 4.04 22.45
N ALA A 551 10.55 5.05 21.56
CA ALA A 551 9.28 5.69 21.21
C ALA A 551 8.35 4.84 20.32
N VAL A 552 8.75 3.61 19.97
CA VAL A 552 7.97 2.72 19.09
C VAL A 552 7.50 1.47 19.82
N GLY A 553 6.21 1.30 20.12
CA GLY A 553 5.70 0.09 20.79
C GLY A 553 6.12 -1.23 20.11
N GLY A 554 6.25 -2.32 20.89
CA GLY A 554 6.78 -3.59 20.37
C GLY A 554 6.03 -4.13 19.13
N ARG A 555 4.70 -4.13 19.16
CA ARG A 555 3.87 -4.56 18.02
C ARG A 555 3.88 -3.60 16.81
N PHE A 556 4.43 -2.39 16.97
CA PHE A 556 4.64 -1.39 15.92
C PHE A 556 6.13 -1.33 15.47
N SER A 557 6.93 -2.34 15.83
CA SER A 557 8.39 -2.30 15.66
C SER A 557 8.91 -3.03 14.42
N ALA A 558 8.02 -3.48 13.52
CA ALA A 558 8.37 -4.24 12.32
C ALA A 558 9.40 -3.51 11.44
N LEU A 559 9.32 -2.17 11.37
CA LEU A 559 10.22 -1.32 10.59
C LEU A 559 11.36 -0.70 11.42
N THR A 560 11.67 -1.24 12.59
CA THR A 560 12.83 -0.88 13.43
C THR A 560 13.94 -1.94 13.28
N PRO A 561 15.10 -1.86 13.98
CA PRO A 561 16.07 -2.96 14.02
C PRO A 561 15.48 -4.32 14.37
N PHE A 562 14.38 -4.37 15.15
CA PHE A 562 13.73 -5.63 15.52
C PHE A 562 13.25 -6.45 14.31
N GLY A 563 12.76 -5.80 13.26
CA GLY A 563 12.40 -6.47 12.00
C GLY A 563 13.47 -6.35 10.92
N LEU A 564 14.08 -5.17 10.78
CA LEU A 564 14.97 -4.87 9.65
C LEU A 564 16.35 -5.52 9.77
N LEU A 565 16.92 -5.67 10.97
CA LEU A 565 18.20 -6.34 11.10
C LEU A 565 18.10 -7.85 10.78
N PRO A 566 17.11 -8.61 11.31
CA PRO A 566 16.86 -9.98 10.85
C PRO A 566 16.62 -10.07 9.34
N ALA A 567 15.82 -9.16 8.76
CA ALA A 567 15.59 -9.13 7.32
C ALA A 567 16.89 -8.96 6.52
N LEU A 568 17.74 -8.01 6.95
CA LEU A 568 19.04 -7.79 6.33
C LEU A 568 19.95 -9.02 6.45
N LEU A 569 19.96 -9.70 7.60
CA LEU A 569 20.74 -10.94 7.80
C LEU A 569 20.30 -12.05 6.85
N MET A 570 18.99 -12.15 6.58
CA MET A 570 18.40 -13.06 5.60
C MET A 570 18.66 -12.67 4.13
N GLY A 571 19.33 -11.53 3.88
CA GLY A 571 19.60 -11.03 2.53
C GLY A 571 18.44 -10.28 1.88
N ILE A 572 17.41 -9.92 2.66
CA ILE A 572 16.25 -9.18 2.16
C ILE A 572 16.63 -7.70 1.95
N ASP A 573 16.23 -7.14 0.80
CA ASP A 573 16.38 -5.71 0.51
C ASP A 573 15.46 -4.83 1.37
N ALA A 574 15.95 -4.46 2.55
CA ALA A 574 15.26 -3.58 3.47
C ALA A 574 15.05 -2.15 2.91
N THR A 575 15.81 -1.72 1.90
CA THR A 575 15.59 -0.42 1.23
C THR A 575 14.24 -0.44 0.53
N ARG A 576 13.99 -1.49 -0.26
CA ARG A 576 12.75 -1.67 -0.99
C ARG A 576 11.55 -1.85 -0.06
N LEU A 577 11.70 -2.56 1.06
CA LEU A 577 10.66 -2.65 2.11
C LEU A 577 10.29 -1.26 2.65
N LEU A 578 11.29 -0.46 3.04
CA LEU A 578 11.06 0.89 3.57
C LEU A 578 10.49 1.84 2.51
N GLU A 579 10.82 1.67 1.23
CA GLU A 579 10.23 2.46 0.15
C GLU A 579 8.73 2.18 -0.03
N ARG A 580 8.32 0.91 0.07
CA ARG A 580 6.89 0.54 0.07
C ARG A 580 6.17 1.11 1.28
N ALA A 581 6.78 1.04 2.46
CA ALA A 581 6.24 1.64 3.68
C ALA A 581 6.11 3.17 3.58
N ALA A 582 7.15 3.84 3.07
CA ALA A 582 7.18 5.29 2.91
C ALA A 582 6.13 5.76 1.88
N TRP A 583 5.88 4.97 0.84
CA TRP A 583 4.78 5.24 -0.09
C TRP A 583 3.43 5.23 0.63
N MET A 584 3.12 4.20 1.43
CA MET A 584 1.88 4.14 2.20
C MET A 584 1.77 5.29 3.21
N MET A 585 2.87 5.61 3.89
CA MET A 585 2.95 6.72 4.84
C MET A 585 2.56 8.05 4.19
N ARG A 586 3.05 8.34 2.98
CA ARG A 586 2.65 9.55 2.22
C ARG A 586 1.15 9.59 1.92
N GLN A 587 0.53 8.45 1.59
CA GLN A 587 -0.93 8.36 1.40
C GLN A 587 -1.72 8.63 2.69
N CYS A 588 -1.07 8.52 3.86
CA CYS A 588 -1.70 8.70 5.16
C CYS A 588 -1.43 10.08 5.80
N GLN A 589 -0.70 10.97 5.11
CA GLN A 589 -0.33 12.30 5.63
C GLN A 589 -1.55 13.24 5.77
N PRO A 590 -1.47 14.27 6.64
CA PRO A 590 -2.59 15.19 6.89
C PRO A 590 -3.07 15.97 5.66
N ASP A 591 -2.18 16.22 4.70
CA ASP A 591 -2.50 16.94 3.45
C ASP A 591 -3.36 16.10 2.50
N SER A 592 -3.44 14.79 2.72
CA SER A 592 -4.34 13.90 1.99
C SER A 592 -5.75 14.03 2.58
N GLU A 593 -6.75 14.17 1.71
CA GLU A 593 -8.14 14.15 2.15
C GLU A 593 -8.44 12.84 2.90
N ALA A 594 -9.23 12.92 3.98
CA ALA A 594 -9.52 11.73 4.80
C ALA A 594 -10.17 10.59 3.99
N ALA A 595 -10.99 10.94 2.99
CA ALA A 595 -11.60 9.98 2.05
C ALA A 595 -10.56 9.28 1.14
N ARG A 596 -9.39 9.90 0.94
CA ARG A 596 -8.30 9.39 0.10
C ARG A 596 -7.27 8.56 0.87
N ASN A 597 -7.27 8.64 2.21
CA ASN A 597 -6.34 7.95 3.09
C ASN A 597 -6.74 6.47 3.28
N PRO A 598 -6.02 5.51 2.67
CA PRO A 598 -6.43 4.10 2.66
C PRO A 598 -6.36 3.42 4.03
N ALA A 599 -5.47 3.86 4.92
CA ALA A 599 -5.39 3.30 6.26
C ALA A 599 -6.50 3.85 7.17
N LEU A 600 -6.85 5.14 7.03
CA LEU A 600 -7.95 5.74 7.77
C LEU A 600 -9.28 5.11 7.40
N THR A 601 -9.54 4.92 6.10
CA THR A 601 -10.79 4.29 5.63
C THR A 601 -10.85 2.82 6.05
N LEU A 602 -9.75 2.06 6.01
CA LEU A 602 -9.70 0.72 6.59
C LEU A 602 -10.01 0.72 8.10
N GLY A 603 -9.38 1.62 8.86
CA GLY A 603 -9.68 1.77 10.30
C GLY A 603 -11.14 2.13 10.59
N ALA A 604 -11.76 2.95 9.72
CA ALA A 604 -13.19 3.25 9.79
C ALA A 604 -14.07 2.00 9.53
N VAL A 605 -13.72 1.19 8.53
CA VAL A 605 -14.41 -0.08 8.24
C VAL A 605 -14.33 -1.02 9.43
N LEU A 606 -13.13 -1.25 9.98
CA LEU A 606 -12.93 -2.14 11.12
C LEU A 606 -13.64 -1.62 12.38
N GLY A 607 -13.59 -0.30 12.63
CA GLY A 607 -14.26 0.32 13.77
C GLY A 607 -15.78 0.17 13.70
N GLU A 608 -16.37 0.46 12.54
CA GLU A 608 -17.81 0.27 12.33
C GLU A 608 -18.20 -1.21 12.32
N ALA A 609 -17.34 -2.12 11.85
CA ALA A 609 -17.58 -3.55 11.97
C ALA A 609 -17.78 -3.95 13.44
N VAL A 610 -16.89 -3.56 14.35
CA VAL A 610 -17.05 -3.83 15.79
C VAL A 610 -18.33 -3.21 16.35
N LEU A 611 -18.63 -1.95 16.03
CA LEU A 611 -19.83 -1.26 16.51
C LEU A 611 -21.14 -1.89 15.99
N HIS A 612 -21.09 -2.57 14.84
CA HIS A 612 -22.21 -3.29 14.23
C HIS A 612 -22.16 -4.81 14.49
N ARG A 613 -21.48 -5.24 15.58
CA ARG A 613 -21.38 -6.64 16.04
C ARG A 613 -20.71 -7.59 15.02
N ARG A 614 -19.86 -7.06 14.15
CA ARG A 614 -18.98 -7.79 13.23
C ARG A 614 -17.53 -7.74 13.71
N ASP A 615 -17.31 -8.18 14.94
CA ASP A 615 -16.04 -8.06 15.64
C ASP A 615 -15.07 -9.23 15.40
N LYS A 616 -15.39 -10.14 14.46
CA LYS A 616 -14.54 -11.28 14.08
C LYS A 616 -13.90 -11.05 12.70
N LEU A 617 -12.73 -10.41 12.71
CA LEU A 617 -11.93 -10.19 11.50
C LEU A 617 -11.28 -11.49 11.07
N THR A 618 -11.76 -12.07 9.98
CA THR A 618 -11.28 -13.36 9.45
C THR A 618 -10.36 -13.13 8.28
N LEU A 619 -9.13 -13.64 8.40
CA LEU A 619 -8.10 -13.47 7.39
C LEU A 619 -8.13 -14.67 6.44
N LEU A 620 -8.23 -14.37 5.16
CA LEU A 620 -7.97 -15.29 4.05
C LEU A 620 -6.68 -14.82 3.40
N ALA A 621 -5.81 -15.73 3.00
CA ALA A 621 -4.55 -15.36 2.36
C ALA A 621 -4.08 -16.48 1.44
N ASP A 622 -3.62 -16.10 0.25
CA ASP A 622 -2.86 -16.99 -0.61
C ASP A 622 -1.43 -17.14 -0.06
N GLU A 623 -0.78 -18.27 -0.32
CA GLU A 623 0.63 -18.45 0.00
C GLU A 623 1.52 -17.51 -0.84
N PRO A 624 2.62 -16.97 -0.30
CA PRO A 624 3.15 -17.20 1.05
C PRO A 624 2.60 -16.24 2.13
N PHE A 625 1.58 -15.43 1.83
CA PHE A 625 1.14 -14.33 2.70
C PHE A 625 0.29 -14.76 3.90
N SER A 626 -0.06 -16.04 4.03
CA SER A 626 -0.75 -16.61 5.21
C SER A 626 -0.03 -16.31 6.52
N ALA A 627 1.31 -16.30 6.50
CA ALA A 627 2.15 -15.96 7.66
C ALA A 627 1.89 -14.55 8.22
N PHE A 628 1.46 -13.59 7.38
CA PHE A 628 1.24 -12.21 7.81
C PHE A 628 0.12 -12.09 8.86
N GLY A 629 -0.84 -13.03 8.85
CA GLY A 629 -1.96 -13.04 9.77
C GLY A 629 -1.55 -13.11 11.24
N ALA A 630 -0.48 -13.84 11.58
CA ALA A 630 0.03 -13.92 12.95
C ALA A 630 0.54 -12.57 13.49
N TRP A 631 1.14 -11.74 12.63
CA TRP A 631 1.57 -10.39 13.02
C TRP A 631 0.38 -9.43 13.13
N LEU A 632 -0.59 -9.51 12.20
CA LEU A 632 -1.83 -8.74 12.28
C LEU A 632 -2.64 -9.07 13.54
N GLU A 633 -2.69 -10.35 13.91
CA GLU A 633 -3.33 -10.81 15.14
C GLU A 633 -2.76 -10.07 16.36
N GLN A 634 -1.43 -10.06 16.53
CA GLN A 634 -0.81 -9.31 17.63
C GLN A 634 -1.14 -7.83 17.55
N LEU A 635 -0.90 -7.20 16.40
CA LEU A 635 -1.06 -5.76 16.23
C LEU A 635 -2.45 -5.31 16.64
N ILE A 636 -3.49 -6.00 16.15
CA ILE A 636 -4.88 -5.62 16.34
C ILE A 636 -5.39 -6.06 17.72
N ALA A 637 -5.13 -7.30 18.13
CA ALA A 637 -5.65 -7.85 19.38
C ALA A 637 -5.06 -7.14 20.60
N GLU A 638 -3.74 -6.90 20.63
CA GLU A 638 -3.14 -6.16 21.74
C GLU A 638 -3.52 -4.68 21.75
N SER A 639 -3.69 -4.06 20.59
CA SER A 639 -4.04 -2.63 20.51
C SER A 639 -5.49 -2.39 20.91
N SER A 640 -6.43 -3.21 20.42
CA SER A 640 -7.86 -2.96 20.56
C SER A 640 -8.52 -3.68 21.74
N GLY A 641 -7.95 -4.78 22.22
CA GLY A 641 -8.54 -5.67 23.23
C GLY A 641 -8.47 -5.15 24.66
N LYS A 642 -9.22 -4.10 24.98
CA LYS A 642 -9.22 -3.37 26.27
C LYS A 642 -10.60 -2.88 26.64
N ASP A 643 -10.83 -2.67 27.93
CA ASP A 643 -12.06 -2.07 28.47
C ASP A 643 -13.35 -2.75 27.97
N GLY A 644 -13.31 -4.07 27.76
CA GLY A 644 -14.44 -4.85 27.25
C GLY A 644 -14.71 -4.68 25.75
N ARG A 645 -13.82 -4.02 25.01
CA ARG A 645 -13.89 -3.76 23.57
C ARG A 645 -12.72 -4.43 22.86
N GLY A 646 -12.83 -4.60 21.55
CA GLY A 646 -11.74 -5.12 20.72
C GLY A 646 -12.24 -5.79 19.45
N LEU A 647 -11.32 -5.97 18.52
CA LEU A 647 -11.53 -6.75 17.30
C LEU A 647 -10.78 -8.09 17.46
N VAL A 648 -11.51 -9.20 17.34
CA VAL A 648 -10.94 -10.54 17.39
C VAL A 648 -10.44 -10.90 15.99
N VAL A 649 -9.14 -11.13 15.87
CA VAL A 649 -8.54 -11.60 14.62
C VAL A 649 -8.62 -13.12 14.60
N ILE A 650 -9.07 -13.66 13.48
CA ILE A 650 -9.22 -15.09 13.22
C ILE A 650 -8.22 -15.44 12.13
N ASP A 651 -7.07 -15.93 12.55
CA ASP A 651 -5.95 -16.32 11.68
C ASP A 651 -5.99 -17.84 11.37
N ASN A 652 -5.69 -18.19 10.11
CA ASN A 652 -5.57 -19.57 9.63
C ASN A 652 -6.74 -20.49 10.05
N GLU A 653 -7.98 -19.99 10.04
CA GLU A 653 -9.17 -20.79 10.36
C GLU A 653 -9.45 -21.79 9.23
N PRO A 654 -9.72 -23.08 9.54
CA PRO A 654 -10.11 -24.05 8.53
C PRO A 654 -11.29 -23.55 7.69
N LEU A 655 -11.14 -23.62 6.37
CA LEU A 655 -12.23 -23.27 5.45
C LEU A 655 -13.38 -24.23 5.66
N ARG A 656 -14.59 -23.67 5.79
CA ARG A 656 -15.85 -24.41 5.92
C ARG A 656 -16.86 -23.85 4.93
N ASP A 657 -17.99 -24.53 4.77
CA ASP A 657 -19.10 -24.02 3.95
C ASP A 657 -19.41 -22.54 4.33
N PRO A 658 -19.41 -21.60 3.37
CA PRO A 658 -19.78 -20.20 3.59
C PRO A 658 -21.06 -20.01 4.40
N ALA A 659 -22.05 -20.91 4.26
CA ALA A 659 -23.31 -20.87 5.01
C ALA A 659 -23.15 -21.12 6.52
N HIS A 660 -22.02 -21.66 6.98
CA HIS A 660 -21.73 -21.92 8.39
C HIS A 660 -20.99 -20.77 9.09
N TYR A 661 -20.63 -19.71 8.38
CA TYR A 661 -20.05 -18.52 9.02
C TYR A 661 -21.13 -17.64 9.66
N GLY A 662 -20.84 -17.16 10.87
CA GLY A 662 -21.74 -16.25 11.59
C GLY A 662 -21.82 -14.87 10.92
N ALA A 663 -22.91 -14.16 11.21
CA ALA A 663 -23.08 -12.78 10.76
C ALA A 663 -22.15 -11.78 11.50
N ASP A 664 -21.38 -12.25 12.48
CA ASP A 664 -20.35 -11.53 13.24
C ASP A 664 -19.02 -11.37 12.49
N ARG A 665 -18.96 -11.89 11.26
CA ARG A 665 -17.74 -11.88 10.44
C ARG A 665 -17.59 -10.62 9.61
N ILE A 666 -16.34 -10.19 9.50
CA ILE A 666 -15.81 -9.38 8.41
C ILE A 666 -14.56 -10.10 7.87
N PHE A 667 -14.44 -10.20 6.55
CA PHE A 667 -13.33 -10.88 5.91
C PHE A 667 -12.37 -9.91 5.26
N VAL A 668 -11.09 -10.25 5.33
CA VAL A 668 -10.04 -9.64 4.55
C VAL A 668 -9.29 -10.74 3.83
N TYR A 669 -9.15 -10.59 2.51
CA TYR A 669 -8.44 -11.52 1.66
C TYR A 669 -7.17 -10.87 1.13
N LEU A 670 -6.02 -11.40 1.54
CA LEU A 670 -4.70 -11.07 1.03
C LEU A 670 -4.43 -11.96 -0.20
N ARG A 671 -4.83 -11.44 -1.36
CA ARG A 671 -4.81 -12.20 -2.62
C ARG A 671 -3.45 -12.07 -3.30
N ALA A 672 -2.91 -13.18 -3.79
CA ALA A 672 -1.69 -13.20 -4.60
C ALA A 672 -1.92 -13.90 -5.95
N ASP A 673 -2.22 -15.21 -5.92
CA ASP A 673 -2.47 -16.01 -7.12
C ASP A 673 -3.97 -16.25 -7.37
N GLY A 674 -4.83 -15.86 -6.43
CA GLY A 674 -6.28 -15.98 -6.55
C GLY A 674 -6.81 -17.36 -6.20
N HIS A 675 -6.03 -18.22 -5.51
CA HIS A 675 -6.45 -19.58 -5.18
C HIS A 675 -7.77 -19.64 -4.40
N LEU A 676 -8.07 -18.61 -3.59
CA LEU A 676 -9.31 -18.51 -2.80
C LEU A 676 -10.41 -17.64 -3.45
N ASP A 677 -10.31 -17.26 -4.73
CA ASP A 677 -11.27 -16.36 -5.39
C ASP A 677 -12.70 -16.90 -5.38
N ASP A 678 -12.90 -18.18 -5.71
CA ASP A 678 -14.21 -18.83 -5.70
C ASP A 678 -14.84 -18.84 -4.31
N PHE A 679 -14.02 -19.11 -3.29
CA PHE A 679 -14.46 -19.11 -1.89
C PHE A 679 -14.82 -17.69 -1.43
N ALA A 680 -14.00 -16.69 -1.76
CA ALA A 680 -14.29 -15.29 -1.48
C ALA A 680 -15.58 -14.81 -2.18
N GLN A 681 -15.83 -15.25 -3.41
CA GLN A 681 -17.07 -14.94 -4.11
C GLN A 681 -18.28 -15.55 -3.42
N ALA A 682 -18.19 -16.80 -2.97
CA ALA A 682 -19.26 -17.47 -2.24
C ALA A 682 -19.58 -16.78 -0.89
N LEU A 683 -18.55 -16.30 -0.16
CA LEU A 683 -18.75 -15.50 1.06
C LEU A 683 -19.48 -14.18 0.78
N ARG A 684 -19.12 -13.48 -0.30
CA ARG A 684 -19.81 -12.25 -0.73
C ARG A 684 -21.26 -12.50 -1.09
N GLN A 685 -21.55 -13.58 -1.82
CA GLN A 685 -22.92 -14.00 -2.15
C GLN A 685 -23.71 -14.38 -0.88
N GLY A 686 -23.04 -14.91 0.15
CA GLY A 686 -23.59 -15.14 1.49
C GLY A 686 -23.84 -13.87 2.31
N GLY A 687 -23.48 -12.68 1.78
CA GLY A 687 -23.72 -11.39 2.44
C GLY A 687 -22.66 -10.97 3.46
N HIS A 688 -21.50 -11.65 3.48
CA HIS A 688 -20.39 -11.25 4.34
C HIS A 688 -19.61 -10.06 3.73
N PRO A 689 -19.30 -9.00 4.51
CA PRO A 689 -18.33 -8.00 4.10
C PRO A 689 -16.98 -8.65 3.84
N LEU A 690 -16.39 -8.40 2.68
CA LEU A 690 -15.12 -8.99 2.25
C LEU A 690 -14.29 -7.99 1.46
N LEU A 691 -13.22 -7.53 2.10
CA LEU A 691 -12.21 -6.64 1.51
C LEU A 691 -11.12 -7.50 0.86
N VAL A 692 -10.61 -7.09 -0.31
CA VAL A 692 -9.53 -7.78 -1.02
C VAL A 692 -8.36 -6.83 -1.17
N TYR A 693 -7.16 -7.32 -0.87
CA TYR A 693 -5.90 -6.63 -1.08
C TYR A 693 -4.98 -7.51 -1.92
N ASP A 694 -4.66 -7.03 -3.13
CA ASP A 694 -3.73 -7.71 -4.03
C ASP A 694 -2.27 -7.46 -3.61
N LEU A 695 -1.54 -8.53 -3.31
CA LEU A 695 -0.13 -8.55 -2.96
C LEU A 695 0.65 -9.23 -4.09
N ASN A 696 1.32 -8.41 -4.90
CA ASN A 696 2.01 -8.88 -6.11
C ASN A 696 3.50 -9.18 -5.86
N SER A 697 4.02 -8.77 -4.70
CA SER A 697 5.42 -8.90 -4.33
C SER A 697 5.55 -9.01 -2.81
N PRO A 698 6.43 -9.89 -2.27
CA PRO A 698 6.78 -9.92 -0.85
C PRO A 698 7.08 -8.55 -0.23
N TYR A 699 7.70 -7.65 -1.00
CA TYR A 699 8.00 -6.28 -0.55
C TYR A 699 6.77 -5.42 -0.26
N ASP A 700 5.60 -5.77 -0.78
CA ASP A 700 4.35 -5.05 -0.51
C ASP A 700 3.97 -5.14 0.99
N LEU A 701 4.51 -6.11 1.73
CA LEU A 701 4.45 -6.16 3.19
C LEU A 701 4.93 -4.88 3.88
N GLY A 702 5.90 -4.16 3.30
CA GLY A 702 6.33 -2.87 3.86
C GLY A 702 5.19 -1.83 3.87
N ALA A 703 4.41 -1.77 2.79
CA ALA A 703 3.24 -0.91 2.70
C ALA A 703 2.12 -1.39 3.64
N GLU A 704 1.88 -2.71 3.70
CA GLU A 704 0.83 -3.28 4.55
C GLU A 704 1.15 -3.10 6.04
N CYS A 705 2.39 -3.32 6.50
CA CYS A 705 2.76 -3.04 7.89
C CYS A 705 2.34 -1.63 8.31
N TYR A 706 2.68 -0.61 7.52
CA TYR A 706 2.30 0.77 7.82
C TYR A 706 0.77 0.99 7.74
N ARG A 707 0.11 0.45 6.71
CA ARG A 707 -1.35 0.58 6.54
C ARG A 707 -2.08 0.04 7.76
N TRP A 708 -1.72 -1.15 8.22
CA TRP A 708 -2.38 -1.83 9.32
C TRP A 708 -2.06 -1.19 10.67
N GLU A 709 -0.84 -0.69 10.89
CA GLU A 709 -0.48 0.09 12.08
C GLU A 709 -1.38 1.33 12.20
N PHE A 710 -1.50 2.09 11.11
CA PHE A 710 -2.33 3.30 11.09
C PHE A 710 -3.83 2.98 11.19
N ALA A 711 -4.32 1.97 10.46
CA ALA A 711 -5.71 1.52 10.55
C ALA A 711 -6.08 1.06 11.97
N THR A 712 -5.16 0.35 12.64
CA THR A 712 -5.35 -0.11 14.02
C THR A 712 -5.43 1.07 14.99
N ALA A 713 -4.59 2.10 14.82
CA ALA A 713 -4.66 3.31 15.62
C ALA A 713 -6.01 4.04 15.44
N VAL A 714 -6.53 4.10 14.21
CA VAL A 714 -7.86 4.68 13.90
C VAL A 714 -8.99 3.84 14.49
N LEU A 715 -8.93 2.51 14.35
CA LEU A 715 -9.86 1.56 14.98
C LEU A 715 -9.95 1.81 16.48
N CYS A 716 -8.81 1.84 17.18
CA CYS A 716 -8.77 2.08 18.62
C CYS A 716 -9.32 3.47 19.01
N ALA A 717 -9.11 4.49 18.19
CA ALA A 717 -9.70 5.83 18.43
C ALA A 717 -11.24 5.78 18.31
N ILE A 718 -11.78 5.03 17.35
CA ILE A 718 -13.23 4.82 17.20
C ILE A 718 -13.78 4.04 18.41
N LEU A 719 -13.05 3.02 18.86
CA LEU A 719 -13.40 2.24 20.03
C LEU A 719 -13.15 2.96 21.36
N GLY A 720 -12.45 4.11 21.37
CA GLY A 720 -12.13 4.84 22.59
C GLY A 720 -11.24 4.06 23.56
N VAL A 721 -10.27 3.30 23.05
CA VAL A 721 -9.29 2.55 23.83
C VAL A 721 -7.88 2.99 23.49
N ASN A 722 -6.95 2.87 24.44
CA ASN A 722 -5.54 3.18 24.21
C ASN A 722 -4.90 2.14 23.27
N ALA A 723 -4.48 2.57 22.08
CA ALA A 723 -3.87 1.68 21.09
C ALA A 723 -2.46 1.21 21.48
N PHE A 724 -1.79 1.86 22.44
CA PHE A 724 -0.34 1.80 22.61
C PHE A 724 0.12 1.22 23.96
N ASP A 725 -0.80 0.91 24.87
CA ASP A 725 -0.54 0.20 26.13
C ASP A 725 -0.95 -1.28 26.06
N GLN A 726 -0.81 -2.00 27.18
CA GLN A 726 -1.16 -3.42 27.33
C GLN A 726 -1.33 -3.80 28.82
N PRO A 727 -2.33 -3.26 29.53
CA PRO A 727 -2.43 -3.43 30.98
C PRO A 727 -2.77 -4.86 31.41
N ASP A 728 -3.49 -5.63 30.59
CA ASP A 728 -4.14 -6.87 31.02
C ASP A 728 -3.23 -8.11 30.92
N VAL A 729 -2.09 -8.01 30.22
CA VAL A 729 -1.08 -9.08 30.20
C VAL A 729 -0.23 -9.12 31.49
N GLN A 730 -0.25 -8.04 32.29
CA GLN A 730 0.56 -7.97 33.51
C GLN A 730 0.07 -8.94 34.59
N ASP A 731 -1.24 -9.16 34.71
CA ASP A 731 -1.82 -10.10 35.68
C ASP A 731 -1.29 -11.53 35.49
N SER A 732 -1.27 -12.03 34.26
CA SER A 732 -0.71 -13.36 33.96
C SER A 732 0.78 -13.44 34.30
N LYS A 733 1.55 -12.36 34.07
CA LYS A 733 2.99 -12.32 34.42
C LYS A 733 3.19 -12.38 35.92
N ASP A 734 2.38 -11.66 36.68
CA ASP A 734 2.49 -11.63 38.15
C ASP A 734 2.06 -12.96 38.77
N ARG A 735 1.00 -13.60 38.25
CA ARG A 735 0.59 -14.95 38.64
C ARG A 735 1.65 -15.99 38.31
N THR A 736 2.24 -15.92 37.12
CA THR A 736 3.35 -16.82 36.72
C THR A 736 4.52 -16.69 37.69
N LYS A 737 4.92 -15.46 38.04
CA LYS A 737 5.98 -15.21 39.04
C LYS A 737 5.61 -15.79 40.41
N ALA A 738 4.36 -15.65 40.84
CA ALA A 738 3.88 -16.22 42.08
C ALA A 738 3.95 -17.76 42.07
N LYS A 739 3.59 -18.43 40.96
CA LYS A 739 3.73 -19.88 40.80
C LYS A 739 5.17 -20.35 40.88
N ILE A 740 6.08 -19.64 40.21
CA ILE A 740 7.52 -19.92 40.28
C ILE A 740 8.05 -19.74 41.71
N ALA A 741 7.66 -18.66 42.39
CA ALA A 741 8.08 -18.41 43.77
C ALA A 741 7.56 -19.49 44.73
N ALA A 742 6.30 -19.91 44.58
CA ALA A 742 5.71 -21.00 45.36
C ALA A 742 6.44 -22.32 45.13
N TYR A 743 6.77 -22.66 43.86
CA TYR A 743 7.56 -23.84 43.53
C TYR A 743 8.94 -23.81 44.20
N ARG A 744 9.66 -22.68 44.13
CA ARG A 744 10.98 -22.53 44.77
C ARG A 744 10.93 -22.70 46.30
N GLN A 745 9.82 -22.35 46.94
CA GLN A 745 9.66 -22.49 48.40
C GLN A 745 9.19 -23.89 48.82
N LYS A 746 8.28 -24.50 48.06
CA LYS A 746 7.54 -25.71 48.49
C LYS A 746 7.88 -26.97 47.67
N GLY A 747 8.58 -26.83 46.55
CA GLY A 747 8.88 -27.91 45.60
C GLY A 747 7.69 -28.36 44.74
N MET A 748 6.52 -27.70 44.85
CA MET A 748 5.32 -28.02 44.08
C MET A 748 4.58 -26.74 43.67
N MET A 749 3.88 -26.78 42.53
CA MET A 749 2.96 -25.72 42.12
C MET A 749 1.55 -26.05 42.61
N GLU A 750 0.87 -25.07 43.20
CA GLU A 750 -0.52 -25.24 43.64
C GLU A 750 -1.46 -25.26 42.43
N GLU A 751 -2.30 -26.30 42.36
CA GLU A 751 -3.35 -26.48 41.36
C GLU A 751 -4.69 -26.80 42.04
N GLU A 752 -5.78 -26.42 41.37
CA GLU A 752 -7.13 -26.78 41.82
C GLU A 752 -7.35 -28.29 41.73
N ARG A 753 -8.37 -28.80 42.43
CA ARG A 753 -8.78 -30.20 42.25
C ARG A 753 -9.49 -30.34 40.89
N PRO A 754 -9.20 -31.38 40.11
CA PRO A 754 -9.90 -31.59 38.85
C PRO A 754 -11.39 -31.86 39.11
N LEU A 755 -12.24 -31.35 38.22
CA LEU A 755 -13.66 -31.69 38.16
C LEU A 755 -13.85 -33.17 37.80
N TRP A 756 -12.93 -33.70 36.99
CA TRP A 756 -12.93 -35.07 36.50
C TRP A 756 -11.52 -35.52 36.13
N GLU A 757 -11.21 -36.80 36.40
CA GLU A 757 -9.93 -37.42 36.08
C GLU A 757 -10.14 -38.90 35.73
N GLU A 758 -9.64 -39.33 34.56
CA GLU A 758 -9.63 -40.74 34.13
C GLU A 758 -8.49 -40.97 33.12
N ASN A 759 -7.80 -42.12 33.22
CA ASN A 759 -6.73 -42.52 32.28
C ASN A 759 -5.65 -41.43 32.04
N GLY A 760 -5.39 -40.61 33.06
CA GLY A 760 -4.42 -39.51 33.02
C GLY A 760 -4.93 -38.20 32.40
N PHE A 761 -6.13 -38.18 31.81
CA PHE A 761 -6.81 -36.94 31.44
C PHE A 761 -7.36 -36.26 32.70
N LYS A 762 -7.25 -34.93 32.77
CA LYS A 762 -7.83 -34.13 33.87
C LYS A 762 -8.55 -32.91 33.32
N VAL A 763 -9.74 -32.63 33.84
CA VAL A 763 -10.55 -31.46 33.47
C VAL A 763 -10.65 -30.51 34.65
N PHE A 764 -10.35 -29.24 34.42
CA PHE A 764 -10.48 -28.16 35.39
C PHE A 764 -11.36 -27.04 34.81
N SER A 765 -12.29 -26.51 35.60
CA SER A 765 -13.06 -25.34 35.23
C SER A 765 -13.69 -24.71 36.47
N PRO A 766 -13.80 -23.37 36.55
CA PRO A 766 -14.63 -22.72 37.56
C PRO A 766 -16.13 -22.87 37.26
N LEU A 767 -16.48 -23.37 36.07
CA LEU A 767 -17.85 -23.48 35.60
C LEU A 767 -18.50 -24.75 36.17
N PRO A 768 -19.80 -24.70 36.53
CA PRO A 768 -20.54 -25.85 37.05
C PRO A 768 -20.95 -26.79 35.90
N LEU A 769 -19.97 -27.40 35.22
CA LEU A 769 -20.21 -28.33 34.11
C LEU A 769 -20.75 -29.66 34.64
N GLN A 770 -21.81 -30.16 34.00
CA GLN A 770 -22.38 -31.47 34.32
C GLN A 770 -21.86 -32.53 33.33
N GLY A 771 -21.31 -33.62 33.86
CA GLY A 771 -20.81 -34.76 33.09
C GLY A 771 -19.97 -35.68 33.97
N ASP A 772 -19.98 -36.97 33.68
CA ASP A 772 -19.19 -38.03 34.33
C ASP A 772 -18.09 -38.62 33.43
N ARG A 773 -17.98 -38.09 32.20
CA ARG A 773 -17.04 -38.50 31.15
C ARG A 773 -16.48 -37.27 30.44
N LEU A 774 -15.31 -37.42 29.81
CA LEU A 774 -14.66 -36.33 29.06
C LEU A 774 -15.56 -35.74 27.96
N ASP A 775 -16.22 -36.59 27.17
CA ASP A 775 -17.11 -36.20 26.07
C ASP A 775 -18.33 -35.40 26.55
N SER A 776 -18.95 -35.83 27.65
CA SER A 776 -20.11 -35.14 28.23
C SER A 776 -19.75 -33.78 28.83
N LEU A 777 -18.57 -33.66 29.46
CA LEU A 777 -18.04 -32.40 29.99
C LEU A 777 -17.67 -31.41 28.88
N LEU A 778 -17.00 -31.87 27.81
CA LEU A 778 -16.68 -31.03 26.65
C LEU A 778 -17.97 -30.57 25.96
N ALA A 779 -18.93 -31.48 25.74
CA ALA A 779 -20.22 -31.10 25.18
C ALA A 779 -20.96 -30.10 26.08
N ALA A 780 -20.87 -30.23 27.41
CA ALA A 780 -21.44 -29.25 28.34
C ALA A 780 -20.77 -27.88 28.23
N PHE A 781 -19.45 -27.84 28.05
CA PHE A 781 -18.71 -26.60 27.82
C PHE A 781 -19.10 -25.94 26.48
N LEU A 782 -19.16 -26.72 25.40
CA LEU A 782 -19.51 -26.20 24.06
C LEU A 782 -20.96 -25.70 23.99
N ARG A 783 -21.88 -26.26 24.78
CA ARG A 783 -23.26 -25.75 24.91
C ARG A 783 -23.35 -24.36 25.55
N LEU A 784 -22.26 -23.84 26.14
CA LEU A 784 -22.20 -22.48 26.66
C LEU A 784 -21.97 -21.43 25.55
N ALA A 785 -21.65 -21.87 24.34
CA ALA A 785 -21.46 -20.98 23.19
C ALA A 785 -22.78 -20.28 22.84
N GLN A 786 -22.69 -18.99 22.58
CA GLN A 786 -23.79 -18.11 22.19
C GLN A 786 -23.48 -17.48 20.83
N ASP A 787 -24.49 -16.86 20.21
CA ASP A 787 -24.28 -16.11 18.97
C ASP A 787 -23.25 -14.98 19.18
N ASN A 788 -22.32 -14.84 18.22
CA ASN A 788 -21.16 -13.92 18.24
C ASN A 788 -20.05 -14.25 19.24
N ASP A 789 -20.12 -15.41 19.92
CA ASP A 789 -18.99 -15.93 20.66
C ASP A 789 -17.89 -16.45 19.72
N TYR A 790 -16.67 -16.52 20.25
CA TYR A 790 -15.56 -17.25 19.65
C TYR A 790 -14.99 -18.28 20.63
N LEU A 791 -14.45 -19.36 20.08
CA LEU A 791 -13.75 -20.42 20.79
C LEU A 791 -12.25 -20.23 20.60
N ALA A 792 -11.51 -20.03 21.68
CA ALA A 792 -10.06 -19.92 21.66
C ALA A 792 -9.43 -21.21 22.19
N ILE A 793 -8.61 -21.85 21.37
CA ILE A 793 -7.77 -22.97 21.77
C ILE A 793 -6.42 -22.41 22.22
N ASN A 794 -6.12 -22.52 23.51
CA ASN A 794 -4.85 -22.09 24.09
C ASN A 794 -4.02 -23.35 24.40
N ALA A 795 -3.15 -23.75 23.48
CA ALA A 795 -2.40 -25.00 23.55
C ALA A 795 -0.98 -24.78 24.12
N TYR A 796 -0.73 -25.26 25.33
CA TYR A 796 0.60 -25.46 25.90
C TYR A 796 1.06 -26.88 25.54
N LEU A 797 1.40 -27.02 24.26
CA LEU A 797 1.85 -28.25 23.61
C LEU A 797 2.99 -27.90 22.64
N PRO A 798 3.84 -28.87 22.27
CA PRO A 798 4.90 -28.64 21.29
C PRO A 798 4.37 -28.10 19.96
N ARG A 799 4.81 -26.93 19.51
CA ARG A 799 4.47 -26.39 18.20
C ARG A 799 5.30 -27.09 17.12
N ASN A 800 4.73 -28.15 16.56
CA ASN A 800 5.28 -28.88 15.42
C ASN A 800 4.16 -29.19 14.42
N ALA A 801 4.53 -29.72 13.25
CA ALA A 801 3.58 -30.02 12.18
C ALA A 801 2.45 -30.97 12.62
N VAL A 802 2.75 -31.96 13.46
CA VAL A 802 1.77 -32.95 13.94
C VAL A 802 0.74 -32.28 14.86
N MET A 803 1.19 -31.58 15.89
CA MET A 803 0.29 -30.88 16.82
C MET A 803 -0.51 -29.80 16.10
N HIS A 804 0.12 -29.06 15.17
CA HIS A 804 -0.59 -28.06 14.36
C HIS A 804 -1.73 -28.68 13.55
N ALA A 805 -1.50 -29.82 12.89
CA ALA A 805 -2.53 -30.52 12.13
C ALA A 805 -3.68 -31.00 13.02
N LEU A 806 -3.38 -31.64 14.16
CA LEU A 806 -4.40 -32.10 15.11
C LEU A 806 -5.21 -30.96 15.70
N LEU A 807 -4.56 -29.85 16.07
CA LEU A 807 -5.25 -28.68 16.61
C LEU A 807 -6.08 -27.97 15.53
N THR A 808 -5.63 -27.97 14.27
CA THR A 808 -6.38 -27.44 13.14
C THR A 808 -7.64 -28.27 12.88
N ASP A 809 -7.56 -29.59 12.98
CA ASP A 809 -8.73 -30.46 12.89
C ASP A 809 -9.68 -30.28 14.09
N LEU A 810 -9.14 -30.07 15.30
CA LEU A 810 -9.94 -29.71 16.46
C LEU A 810 -10.69 -28.39 16.25
N ARG A 811 -10.02 -27.35 15.72
CA ARG A 811 -10.68 -26.07 15.36
C ARG A 811 -11.83 -26.30 14.40
N ARG A 812 -11.63 -27.13 13.36
CA ARG A 812 -12.67 -27.45 12.38
C ARG A 812 -13.91 -28.05 13.06
N HIS A 813 -13.73 -29.10 13.86
CA HIS A 813 -14.83 -29.74 14.60
C HIS A 813 -15.55 -28.77 15.54
N LEU A 814 -14.81 -27.96 16.29
CA LEU A 814 -15.38 -26.95 17.18
C LEU A 814 -16.21 -25.92 16.41
N GLY A 815 -15.67 -25.43 15.29
CA GLY A 815 -16.34 -24.48 14.41
C GLY A 815 -17.61 -25.06 13.78
N GLU A 816 -17.58 -26.30 13.30
CA GLU A 816 -18.74 -26.97 12.69
C GLU A 816 -19.85 -27.22 13.73
N ARG A 817 -19.50 -27.67 14.93
CA ARG A 817 -20.47 -27.98 16.00
C ARG A 817 -21.13 -26.75 16.59
N THR A 818 -20.42 -25.62 16.68
CA THR A 818 -20.89 -24.43 17.39
C THR A 818 -21.21 -23.24 16.49
N ARG A 819 -20.74 -23.25 15.24
CA ARG A 819 -20.73 -22.11 14.29
C ARG A 819 -19.91 -20.89 14.74
N CYS A 820 -19.39 -20.89 15.95
CA CYS A 820 -18.49 -19.86 16.46
C CYS A 820 -17.24 -19.73 15.58
N ALA A 821 -16.60 -18.56 15.69
CA ALA A 821 -15.23 -18.39 15.24
C ALA A 821 -14.26 -19.16 16.11
N THR A 822 -13.20 -19.70 15.50
CA THR A 822 -12.18 -20.46 16.23
C THR A 822 -10.81 -19.83 16.10
N THR A 823 -10.10 -19.64 17.21
CA THR A 823 -8.69 -19.22 17.23
C THR A 823 -7.81 -20.33 17.81
N LEU A 824 -6.53 -20.31 17.46
CA LEU A 824 -5.53 -21.24 17.98
C LEU A 824 -4.26 -20.48 18.33
N GLY A 825 -3.88 -20.52 19.61
CA GLY A 825 -2.64 -19.96 20.11
C GLY A 825 -1.79 -21.04 20.77
N PHE A 826 -0.52 -21.12 20.38
CA PHE A 826 0.47 -21.91 21.11
C PHE A 826 1.04 -21.11 22.28
N GLY A 827 1.07 -21.73 23.47
CA GLY A 827 1.64 -21.15 24.67
C GLY A 827 3.17 -21.26 24.70
N PRO A 828 3.88 -20.34 25.39
CA PRO A 828 3.40 -19.07 25.93
C PRO A 828 3.28 -17.94 24.88
N ARG A 829 3.56 -18.21 23.60
CA ARG A 829 3.58 -17.19 22.52
C ARG A 829 2.33 -16.32 22.49
N PHE A 830 1.13 -16.93 22.53
CA PHE A 830 -0.13 -16.16 22.46
C PHE A 830 -0.32 -15.18 23.62
N LEU A 831 0.37 -15.36 24.75
CA LEU A 831 0.33 -14.41 25.87
C LEU A 831 0.86 -13.03 25.49
N HIS A 832 1.73 -12.99 24.46
CA HIS A 832 2.29 -11.79 23.86
C HIS A 832 1.71 -11.54 22.45
N SER A 833 0.49 -12.02 22.19
CA SER A 833 -0.35 -11.59 21.06
C SER A 833 -1.80 -11.40 21.53
N THR A 834 -2.60 -12.46 21.56
CA THR A 834 -4.03 -12.41 21.89
C THR A 834 -4.31 -12.36 23.39
N GLY A 835 -3.31 -12.63 24.24
CA GLY A 835 -3.47 -12.64 25.70
C GLY A 835 -4.09 -11.36 26.26
N GLN A 836 -3.72 -10.20 25.69
CA GLN A 836 -4.32 -8.90 26.03
C GLN A 836 -5.83 -8.89 25.73
N LEU A 837 -6.24 -9.29 24.52
CA LEU A 837 -7.63 -9.38 24.10
C LEU A 837 -8.43 -10.41 24.91
N HIS A 838 -7.86 -11.57 25.20
CA HIS A 838 -8.52 -12.62 25.99
C HIS A 838 -8.92 -12.12 27.39
N LYS A 839 -8.15 -11.18 27.96
CA LYS A 839 -8.36 -10.67 29.33
C LYS A 839 -9.04 -9.31 29.36
N GLY A 840 -8.65 -8.38 28.50
CA GLY A 840 -9.18 -7.01 28.42
C GLY A 840 -10.32 -6.82 27.42
N GLY A 841 -10.49 -7.73 26.46
CA GLY A 841 -11.46 -7.59 25.37
C GLY A 841 -12.91 -7.95 25.72
N PRO A 842 -13.78 -8.08 24.71
CA PRO A 842 -15.19 -8.43 24.91
C PRO A 842 -15.35 -9.79 25.61
N SER A 843 -16.42 -9.94 26.40
CA SER A 843 -16.73 -11.21 27.10
C SER A 843 -17.43 -12.25 26.23
N SER A 844 -16.99 -12.36 24.98
CA SER A 844 -17.50 -13.29 23.96
C SER A 844 -16.60 -14.51 23.75
N GLY A 845 -15.51 -14.65 24.52
CA GLY A 845 -14.61 -15.81 24.42
C GLY A 845 -15.06 -17.01 25.24
N LEU A 846 -14.91 -18.21 24.67
CA LEU A 846 -14.87 -19.50 25.35
C LEU A 846 -13.46 -20.08 25.17
N PHE A 847 -12.77 -20.36 26.27
CA PHE A 847 -11.36 -20.75 26.26
C PHE A 847 -11.19 -22.23 26.56
N LEU A 848 -10.66 -22.98 25.60
CA LEU A 848 -10.21 -24.36 25.78
C LEU A 848 -8.69 -24.33 25.95
N GLN A 849 -8.21 -24.37 27.19
CA GLN A 849 -6.78 -24.45 27.47
C GLN A 849 -6.35 -25.93 27.47
N ILE A 850 -5.39 -26.30 26.64
CA ILE A 850 -4.88 -27.67 26.55
C ILE A 850 -3.45 -27.69 27.06
N THR A 851 -3.14 -28.60 27.98
CA THR A 851 -1.80 -28.74 28.58
C THR A 851 -1.39 -30.20 28.59
N ALA A 852 -0.09 -30.50 28.56
CA ALA A 852 0.47 -31.82 28.84
C ALA A 852 1.80 -31.65 29.60
N ASP A 853 2.23 -32.66 30.35
CA ASP A 853 3.60 -32.68 30.87
C ASP A 853 4.58 -33.02 29.72
N PRO A 854 5.79 -32.42 29.69
CA PRO A 854 6.76 -32.69 28.63
C PRO A 854 7.33 -34.11 28.74
N GLU A 855 7.57 -34.76 27.59
CA GLU A 855 8.22 -36.08 27.55
C GLU A 855 9.66 -36.03 28.07
N GLN A 856 10.37 -34.94 27.73
CA GLN A 856 11.72 -34.64 28.18
C GLN A 856 11.78 -33.18 28.61
N ASP A 857 12.22 -32.93 29.82
CA ASP A 857 12.39 -31.59 30.35
C ASP A 857 13.85 -31.12 30.25
N LEU A 858 14.05 -29.80 30.24
CA LEU A 858 15.36 -29.16 30.10
C LEU A 858 15.59 -28.17 31.24
N GLU A 859 16.73 -28.28 31.93
CA GLU A 859 17.11 -27.29 32.93
C GLU A 859 17.39 -25.92 32.30
N ILE A 860 16.97 -24.86 32.99
CA ILE A 860 17.35 -23.49 32.67
C ILE A 860 18.58 -23.13 33.52
N PRO A 861 19.76 -22.95 32.91
CA PRO A 861 21.01 -22.79 33.65
C PRO A 861 20.97 -21.61 34.62
N GLY A 862 21.35 -21.85 35.88
CA GLY A 862 21.43 -20.82 36.92
C GLY A 862 20.08 -20.33 37.48
N GLN A 863 18.93 -20.83 37.00
CA GLN A 863 17.61 -20.35 37.44
C GLN A 863 16.89 -21.27 38.42
N GLY A 864 17.39 -22.49 38.66
CA GLY A 864 16.77 -23.48 39.56
C GLY A 864 15.35 -23.88 39.11
N LEU A 865 15.13 -23.89 37.79
CA LEU A 865 13.88 -24.21 37.12
C LEU A 865 14.20 -25.00 35.85
N THR A 866 13.20 -25.70 35.34
CA THR A 866 13.22 -26.28 34.00
C THR A 866 12.29 -25.50 33.06
N PHE A 867 12.46 -25.70 31.76
CA PHE A 867 11.58 -25.13 30.74
C PHE A 867 10.13 -25.63 30.89
N GLY A 868 9.94 -26.92 31.21
CA GLY A 868 8.61 -27.50 31.43
C GLY A 868 7.91 -26.93 32.67
N LEU A 869 8.66 -26.69 33.75
CA LEU A 869 8.12 -26.01 34.92
C LEU A 869 7.76 -24.55 34.61
N LEU A 870 8.59 -23.84 33.83
CA LEU A 870 8.29 -22.48 33.40
C LEU A 870 7.01 -22.42 32.55
N GLU A 871 6.88 -23.31 31.57
CA GLU A 871 5.68 -23.42 30.73
C GLU A 871 4.43 -23.75 31.56
N ARG A 872 4.52 -24.71 32.49
CA ARG A 872 3.42 -25.04 33.41
C ARG A 872 3.01 -23.85 34.28
N ALA A 873 3.97 -23.09 34.80
CA ALA A 873 3.69 -21.86 35.55
C ALA A 873 2.98 -20.82 34.68
N GLN A 874 3.36 -20.67 33.42
CA GLN A 874 2.71 -19.77 32.46
C GLN A 874 1.28 -20.22 32.14
N ALA A 875 1.04 -21.52 31.95
CA ALA A 875 -0.28 -22.08 31.71
C ALA A 875 -1.24 -21.84 32.88
N LEU A 876 -0.78 -22.11 34.10
CA LEU A 876 -1.55 -21.87 35.32
C LEU A 876 -1.80 -20.38 35.56
N GLY A 877 -0.77 -19.54 35.34
CA GLY A 877 -0.90 -18.09 35.48
C GLY A 877 -1.90 -17.48 34.49
N ASP A 878 -1.96 -18.01 33.27
CA ASP A 878 -2.97 -17.63 32.26
C ASP A 878 -4.37 -18.10 32.66
N TYR A 879 -4.52 -19.37 33.06
CA TYR A 879 -5.78 -19.95 33.52
C TYR A 879 -6.39 -19.13 34.67
N GLU A 880 -5.61 -18.84 35.69
CA GLU A 880 -6.05 -18.05 36.85
C GLU A 880 -6.38 -16.59 36.49
N ALA A 881 -5.65 -15.99 35.55
CA ALA A 881 -5.96 -14.64 35.07
C ALA A 881 -7.31 -14.61 34.33
N LEU A 882 -7.59 -15.63 33.50
CA LEU A 882 -8.87 -15.76 32.80
C LEU A 882 -10.02 -15.98 33.78
N ILE A 883 -9.84 -16.81 34.81
CA ILE A 883 -10.81 -16.94 35.91
C ILE A 883 -11.02 -15.62 36.64
N GLY A 884 -9.93 -14.92 36.99
CA GLY A 884 -9.99 -13.61 37.66
C GLY A 884 -10.75 -12.54 36.86
N ARG A 885 -10.84 -12.71 35.54
CA ARG A 885 -11.63 -11.87 34.62
C ARG A 885 -13.03 -12.41 34.32
N GLY A 886 -13.44 -13.49 34.99
CA GLY A 886 -14.76 -14.11 34.80
C GLY A 886 -14.94 -14.74 33.41
N ARG A 887 -13.86 -15.17 32.76
CA ARG A 887 -13.94 -15.81 31.44
C ARG A 887 -14.45 -17.24 31.54
N ARG A 888 -15.14 -17.69 30.49
CA ARG A 888 -15.60 -19.08 30.35
C ARG A 888 -14.42 -19.94 29.91
N ILE A 889 -13.81 -20.66 30.83
CA ILE A 889 -12.61 -21.46 30.56
C ILE A 889 -12.77 -22.91 31.02
N LEU A 890 -12.32 -23.84 30.18
CA LEU A 890 -12.09 -25.24 30.51
C LEU A 890 -10.62 -25.54 30.23
N ARG A 891 -9.88 -26.02 31.24
CA ARG A 891 -8.52 -26.54 31.07
C ARG A 891 -8.58 -28.07 31.00
N LEU A 892 -8.07 -28.61 29.90
CA LEU A 892 -7.89 -30.03 29.67
C LEU A 892 -6.40 -30.36 29.77
N HIS A 893 -6.02 -31.18 30.75
CA HIS A 893 -4.68 -31.72 30.84
C HIS A 893 -4.66 -33.13 30.26
N LEU A 894 -3.76 -33.35 29.29
CA LEU A 894 -3.58 -34.59 28.57
C LEU A 894 -2.48 -35.44 29.24
N PRO A 895 -2.58 -36.78 29.20
CA PRO A 895 -1.50 -37.65 29.69
C PRO A 895 -0.22 -37.57 28.84
N SER A 896 -0.34 -37.13 27.59
CA SER A 896 0.77 -36.82 26.67
C SER A 896 0.26 -35.91 25.54
N PRO A 897 1.13 -35.18 24.83
CA PRO A 897 0.71 -34.40 23.66
C PRO A 897 -0.03 -35.22 22.60
N GLN A 898 0.38 -36.48 22.37
CA GLN A 898 -0.22 -37.37 21.36
C GLN A 898 -1.64 -37.82 21.72
N ALA A 899 -2.01 -37.75 23.00
CA ALA A 899 -3.37 -38.05 23.45
C ALA A 899 -4.42 -37.05 22.91
N LEU A 900 -3.99 -35.95 22.27
CA LEU A 900 -4.87 -35.07 21.50
C LEU A 900 -5.62 -35.80 20.37
N GLN A 901 -5.04 -36.87 19.79
CA GLN A 901 -5.73 -37.70 18.79
C GLN A 901 -7.01 -38.32 19.37
N HIS A 902 -6.96 -38.79 20.62
CA HIS A 902 -8.12 -39.37 21.28
C HIS A 902 -9.23 -38.34 21.52
N LEU A 903 -8.87 -37.07 21.74
CA LEU A 903 -9.84 -35.98 21.84
C LEU A 903 -10.64 -35.81 20.54
N LEU A 904 -9.98 -35.94 19.38
CA LEU A 904 -10.63 -35.86 18.08
C LEU A 904 -11.59 -37.04 17.86
N GLU A 905 -11.18 -38.26 18.19
CA GLU A 905 -12.01 -39.47 18.09
C GLU A 905 -13.30 -39.39 18.93
N ILE A 906 -13.25 -38.67 20.06
CA ILE A 906 -14.40 -38.43 20.93
C ILE A 906 -15.33 -37.34 20.37
N MET A 907 -14.79 -36.47 19.49
CA MET A 907 -15.50 -35.34 18.89
C MET A 907 -16.09 -35.63 17.52
N ASP A 908 -15.72 -36.74 16.89
CA ASP A 908 -16.49 -37.37 15.80
C ASP A 908 -17.80 -37.96 16.34
#